data_AF-A0A6V8LLR1-F1
#
_entry.id   AF-A0A6V8LLR1-F1
#
_cell.length_a   1.000
_cell.length_b   1.000
_cell.length_c   1.000
_cell.angle_alpha   90.00
_cell.angle_beta   90.00
_cell.angle_gamma   90.00
#
_symmetry.space_group_name_H-M   'P 1'
#
loop_
_entity.id
_entity.type
_entity.pdbx_description
1 polymer ?
#
loop_
_entity_poly.entity_id
_entity_poly.type
_entity_poly.pdbx_seq_one_letter_code
_entity_poly.pdbx_strand_id
1 'polypeptide(L)'
;MDEPVRLAVDLGTTHTVAVVRRGGQEPRTLLFDGTPLLSSGVFVDAAGTIHTGRDGQRLGAAEPERYDPHPKRRVDEGTVLLGEHEVPVEQLLAAGLRRVADEARTAGVSPQGATVLTCPADWGQPRRNVLRAAAWQAGLGQVRLLDEPIAAATYCMQVLGQQVPPGGCLGVFDFGGGTFDVAVVRREPAGLRVLATGGLDDLGGLDVDNALVAHLGQLVGVRDPYLWQRLDRPLDGEQRRERAAFWAEVRAAKEMLSRASSAPVHVPGRPEPMHLTRDEVERVAGSLVARAVDETRRVLQRAGVEPAMLAGLLLVGGSSRMPLVASRLHARLGVAPSVPEQPELPVAYGALVHAMAPALGGPVQAPPMGSPAAPYPVSGPFGAPQAPYPVSAQFPVGSVSGPGPVVPPPPPPPHMGPQQPVPAPPVRKAKRRRPVRRAVLATVVFALVGCLVATVTQGTKWLQRTIDDAKDGLGSGLTLGNGDAGDTGGDGELTTVHTVPAAGTGAVGVGVGGDTAYYAVASTNSTEVVALPGGGGEPKWRKKVAMEPTGIRLTVVGDVVVLDGEDSATDGGDNARAVLAAGDGKQLWKKVWENRVDVAYLGTDAIVELQDSHSSHAVLRVDLRTGKEKWRRSGGDEVMVLDAHRIEPVQQWVGEKGGTVPALEGAFSDAFTAKTDTVVELSADEGKGAVVDAATGKAKSSGTLPLQDETWTVYAGLVIGVQNDEVSRGRDVLAAYKLPGFGRAWTLPLPSGQTVERVKPCGQNLVCAAVDADDQSRTIAVNTATGKEAWKVGVEWSDDENWYVGAAGMVFGRATFGPVSEPRILKLDGTQGEQLPDGSTVEAVQGGRLGVQSAGLVNSDVAWQVFVADVGGKATKGVNVGADPPEQMVLGGDLMAVVTKDRKILVLKIASLK
;
A
#
# COMPACT_ATOMS: atom_id res chain seq x y z
N MET A 1 -33.53 40.88 -13.21
CA MET A 1 -33.36 39.66 -12.39
C MET A 1 -31.89 39.61 -12.05
N ASP A 2 -31.54 39.94 -10.81
CA ASP A 2 -30.15 39.84 -10.36
C ASP A 2 -29.74 38.36 -10.42
N GLU A 3 -28.63 38.07 -11.12
CA GLU A 3 -28.06 36.71 -11.13
C GLU A 3 -27.88 36.23 -9.68
N PRO A 4 -28.36 35.02 -9.32
CA PRO A 4 -28.23 34.52 -7.97
C PRO A 4 -26.74 34.41 -7.61
N VAL A 5 -26.37 34.98 -6.47
CA VAL A 5 -25.07 34.81 -5.83
C VAL A 5 -24.96 33.35 -5.39
N ARG A 6 -23.82 32.70 -5.65
CA ARG A 6 -23.63 31.26 -5.41
C ARG A 6 -22.36 30.99 -4.62
N LEU A 7 -22.44 30.00 -3.74
CA LEU A 7 -21.35 29.46 -2.94
C LEU A 7 -21.22 27.98 -3.26
N ALA A 8 -20.00 27.51 -3.51
CA ALA A 8 -19.68 26.09 -3.58
C ALA A 8 -18.61 25.77 -2.56
N VAL A 9 -18.79 24.66 -1.84
CA VAL A 9 -17.90 24.21 -0.77
C VAL A 9 -17.50 22.78 -1.05
N ASP A 10 -16.20 22.55 -1.02
CA ASP A 10 -15.59 21.23 -0.95
C ASP A 10 -15.07 20.99 0.46
N LEU A 11 -15.74 20.11 1.20
CA LEU A 11 -15.37 19.73 2.55
C LEU A 11 -14.49 18.48 2.47
N GLY A 12 -13.17 18.65 2.38
CA GLY A 12 -12.21 17.56 2.34
C GLY A 12 -11.76 17.09 3.72
N THR A 13 -11.11 15.92 3.77
CA THR A 13 -10.60 15.31 5.02
C THR A 13 -9.53 16.16 5.70
N THR A 14 -8.64 16.80 4.93
CA THR A 14 -7.55 17.63 5.46
C THR A 14 -7.81 19.12 5.25
N HIS A 15 -8.37 19.48 4.09
CA HIS A 15 -8.64 20.88 3.75
C HIS A 15 -10.06 21.06 3.21
N THR A 16 -10.63 22.21 3.54
CA THR A 16 -11.88 22.71 2.99
C THR A 16 -11.58 23.87 2.03
N VAL A 17 -12.23 23.85 0.87
CA VAL A 17 -12.12 24.88 -0.16
C VAL A 17 -13.50 25.46 -0.43
N ALA A 18 -13.59 26.78 -0.60
CA ALA A 18 -14.84 27.43 -0.94
C ALA A 18 -14.66 28.47 -2.04
N VAL A 19 -15.59 28.48 -3.00
CA VAL A 19 -15.58 29.38 -4.16
C VAL A 19 -16.91 30.12 -4.20
N VAL A 20 -16.84 31.42 -4.41
CA VAL A 20 -18.01 32.30 -4.51
C VAL A 20 -18.03 33.03 -5.84
N ARG A 21 -19.24 33.35 -6.30
CA ARG A 21 -19.47 34.29 -7.39
C ARG A 21 -20.59 35.25 -7.05
N ARG A 22 -20.33 36.54 -7.25
CA ARG A 22 -21.32 37.63 -7.17
C ARG A 22 -21.71 38.04 -8.59
N GLY A 23 -23.00 38.27 -8.83
CA GLY A 23 -23.59 38.42 -10.18
C GLY A 23 -22.73 39.20 -11.19
N GLY A 24 -22.46 38.59 -12.35
CA GLY A 24 -21.61 39.13 -13.42
C GLY A 24 -20.10 39.15 -13.18
N GLN A 25 -19.61 38.81 -11.98
CA GLN A 25 -18.17 38.72 -11.69
C GLN A 25 -17.62 37.31 -11.96
N GLU A 26 -16.30 37.22 -12.18
CA GLU A 26 -15.62 35.93 -12.24
C GLU A 26 -15.65 35.19 -10.89
N PRO A 27 -15.73 33.85 -10.88
CA PRO A 27 -15.57 33.05 -9.67
C PRO A 27 -14.27 33.35 -8.93
N ARG A 28 -14.35 33.51 -7.61
CA ARG A 28 -13.20 33.71 -6.73
C ARG A 28 -13.19 32.72 -5.58
N THR A 29 -12.00 32.24 -5.23
CA THR A 29 -11.82 31.42 -4.03
C THR A 29 -11.91 32.31 -2.79
N LEU A 30 -12.57 31.83 -1.74
CA LEU A 30 -12.53 32.48 -0.43
C LEU A 30 -11.17 32.26 0.21
N LEU A 31 -10.71 33.25 0.97
CA LEU A 31 -9.45 33.17 1.70
C LEU A 31 -9.73 32.98 3.19
N PHE A 32 -9.06 32.00 3.77
CA PHE A 32 -9.05 31.66 5.18
C PHE A 32 -7.65 31.93 5.71
N ASP A 33 -7.55 32.84 6.67
CA ASP A 33 -6.27 33.24 7.28
C ASP A 33 -5.23 33.67 6.22
N GLY A 34 -5.69 34.23 5.10
CA GLY A 34 -4.85 34.66 3.97
C GLY A 34 -4.50 33.58 2.95
N THR A 35 -5.10 32.39 3.01
CA THR A 35 -4.84 31.26 2.08
C THR A 35 -6.14 30.68 1.52
N PRO A 36 -6.16 30.05 0.34
CA PRO A 36 -7.38 29.46 -0.23
C PRO A 36 -7.80 28.14 0.44
N LEU A 37 -7.01 27.62 1.39
CA LEU A 37 -7.22 26.33 2.03
C LEU A 37 -7.53 26.54 3.50
N LEU A 38 -8.73 26.17 3.93
CA LEU A 38 -9.07 26.09 5.35
C LEU A 38 -8.67 24.69 5.87
N SER A 39 -7.90 24.61 6.95
CA SER A 39 -7.70 23.32 7.64
C SER A 39 -9.03 22.76 8.14
N SER A 40 -9.34 21.52 7.80
CA SER A 40 -10.57 20.83 8.24
C SER A 40 -10.50 20.36 9.70
N GLY A 41 -9.31 20.30 10.29
CA GLY A 41 -9.14 19.91 11.69
C GLY A 41 -9.68 20.95 12.68
N VAL A 42 -10.16 20.46 13.83
CA VAL A 42 -10.86 21.23 14.86
C VAL A 42 -10.27 20.98 16.24
N PHE A 43 -10.18 22.05 17.04
CA PHE A 43 -9.68 22.01 18.41
C PHE A 43 -10.80 22.39 19.39
N VAL A 44 -10.90 21.70 20.52
CA VAL A 44 -11.89 22.02 21.57
C VAL A 44 -11.19 22.50 22.84
N ASP A 45 -11.40 23.77 23.19
CA ASP A 45 -10.80 24.33 24.40
C ASP A 45 -11.46 23.82 25.69
N ALA A 46 -10.88 24.20 26.84
CA ALA A 46 -11.37 23.79 28.15
C ALA A 46 -12.80 24.28 28.48
N ALA A 47 -13.30 25.31 27.77
CA ALA A 47 -14.66 25.81 27.93
C ALA A 47 -15.66 25.14 26.95
N GLY A 48 -15.19 24.21 26.11
CA GLY A 48 -16.01 23.54 25.10
C GLY A 48 -16.16 24.35 23.81
N THR A 49 -15.38 25.41 23.61
CA THR A 49 -15.42 26.20 22.36
C THR A 49 -14.62 25.49 21.28
N ILE A 50 -15.20 25.37 20.09
CA ILE A 50 -14.56 24.75 18.92
C ILE A 50 -13.81 25.81 18.10
N HIS A 51 -12.51 25.61 17.92
CA HIS A 51 -11.60 26.44 17.11
C HIS A 51 -11.25 25.72 15.81
N THR A 52 -11.13 26.46 14.71
CA THR A 52 -10.88 25.94 13.36
C THR A 52 -9.75 26.71 12.67
N GLY A 53 -9.30 26.25 11.50
CA GLY A 53 -8.27 26.94 10.72
C GLY A 53 -6.93 27.01 11.45
N ARG A 54 -6.19 28.11 11.28
CA ARG A 54 -4.86 28.27 11.89
C ARG A 54 -4.89 28.33 13.41
N ASP A 55 -5.94 28.89 13.99
CA ASP A 55 -6.08 28.96 15.45
C ASP A 55 -6.26 27.56 16.03
N GLY A 56 -7.14 26.75 15.42
CA GLY A 56 -7.32 25.35 15.80
C GLY A 56 -6.03 24.52 15.67
N GLN A 57 -5.30 24.67 14.56
CA GLN A 57 -4.00 24.00 14.38
C GLN A 57 -2.95 24.43 15.40
N ARG A 58 -2.85 25.73 15.69
CA ARG A 58 -1.87 26.27 16.63
C ARG A 58 -2.15 25.81 18.06
N LEU A 59 -3.42 25.80 18.46
CA LEU A 59 -3.84 25.29 19.76
C LEU A 59 -3.65 23.77 19.84
N GLY A 60 -4.01 23.03 18.79
CA GLY A 60 -3.80 21.59 18.70
C GLY A 60 -2.32 21.18 18.75
N ALA A 61 -1.41 22.00 18.24
CA ALA A 61 0.03 21.76 18.40
C ALA A 61 0.49 21.89 19.87
N ALA A 62 -0.21 22.67 20.70
CA ALA A 62 0.08 22.82 22.12
C ALA A 62 -0.63 21.76 22.99
N GLU A 63 -1.85 21.37 22.62
CA GLU A 63 -2.70 20.40 23.33
C GLU A 63 -3.28 19.36 22.32
N PRO A 64 -2.47 18.40 21.85
CA PRO A 64 -2.87 17.46 20.79
C PRO A 64 -4.09 16.61 21.13
N GLU A 65 -4.32 16.29 22.40
CA GLU A 65 -5.46 15.50 22.88
C GLU A 65 -6.83 16.17 22.72
N ARG A 66 -6.84 17.48 22.46
CA ARG A 66 -8.04 18.28 22.23
C ARG A 66 -8.27 18.59 20.76
N TYR A 67 -7.46 18.01 19.87
CA TYR A 67 -7.47 18.31 18.45
C TYR A 67 -7.86 17.07 17.63
N ASP A 68 -8.91 17.20 16.83
CA ASP A 68 -9.20 16.26 15.77
C ASP A 68 -8.68 16.83 14.44
N PRO A 69 -7.67 16.21 13.81
CA PRO A 69 -7.15 16.68 12.54
C PRO A 69 -8.05 16.36 11.34
N HIS A 70 -8.94 15.35 11.43
CA HIS A 70 -9.67 14.76 10.29
C HIS A 70 -11.15 14.41 10.59
N PRO A 71 -12.01 15.36 11.02
CA PRO A 71 -13.38 15.04 11.43
C PRO A 71 -14.25 14.35 10.36
N LYS A 72 -13.98 14.55 9.06
CA LYS A 72 -14.74 13.91 7.96
C LYS A 72 -14.59 12.38 7.96
N ARG A 73 -13.45 11.83 8.40
CA ARG A 73 -13.25 10.38 8.51
C ARG A 73 -14.13 9.75 9.59
N ARG A 74 -14.54 10.54 10.58
CA ARG A 74 -15.39 10.13 11.68
C ARG A 74 -16.88 10.28 11.38
N VAL A 75 -17.28 10.48 10.12
CA VAL A 75 -18.69 10.79 9.76
C VAL A 75 -19.69 9.72 10.24
N ASP A 76 -19.25 8.48 10.40
CA ASP A 76 -20.07 7.37 10.92
C ASP A 76 -20.00 7.24 12.44
N GLU A 77 -19.07 7.95 13.10
CA GLU A 77 -18.96 8.02 14.55
C GLU A 77 -20.00 9.02 15.07
N GLY A 78 -20.79 8.63 16.07
CA GLY A 78 -21.78 9.53 16.66
C GLY A 78 -21.12 10.73 17.34
N THR A 79 -20.10 10.46 18.15
CA THR A 79 -19.38 11.42 18.99
C THR A 79 -17.88 11.13 19.01
N VAL A 80 -17.09 12.16 19.33
CA VAL A 80 -15.63 12.10 19.47
C VAL A 80 -15.24 12.73 20.80
N LEU A 81 -14.35 12.07 21.55
CA LEU A 81 -13.79 12.63 22.79
C LEU A 81 -12.58 13.51 22.47
N LEU A 82 -12.66 14.80 22.80
CA LEU A 82 -11.57 15.79 22.63
C LEU A 82 -11.28 16.46 23.97
N GLY A 83 -10.15 16.09 24.58
CA GLY A 83 -9.89 16.33 26.00
C GLY A 83 -10.99 15.72 26.87
N GLU A 84 -11.70 16.56 27.61
CA GLU A 84 -12.79 16.16 28.50
C GLU A 84 -14.19 16.29 27.85
N HIS A 85 -14.26 16.64 26.56
CA HIS A 85 -15.51 16.93 25.88
C HIS A 85 -15.87 15.83 24.88
N GLU A 86 -17.02 15.21 25.08
CA GLU A 86 -17.64 14.35 24.06
C GLU A 86 -18.46 15.23 23.11
N VAL A 87 -18.03 15.31 21.84
CA VAL A 87 -18.60 16.23 20.86
C VAL A 87 -19.20 15.45 19.68
N PRO A 88 -20.46 15.69 19.30
CA PRO A 88 -21.04 15.05 18.13
C PRO A 88 -20.30 15.43 16.85
N VAL A 89 -20.06 14.46 15.96
CA VAL A 89 -19.30 14.68 14.72
C VAL A 89 -19.95 15.74 13.83
N GLU A 90 -21.28 15.80 13.80
CA GLU A 90 -22.03 16.85 13.11
C GLU A 90 -21.58 18.25 13.54
N GLN A 91 -21.32 18.47 14.83
CA GLN A 91 -20.90 19.77 15.36
C GLN A 91 -19.46 20.12 14.94
N LEU A 92 -18.58 19.12 14.87
CA LEU A 92 -17.20 19.28 14.39
C LEU A 92 -17.19 19.73 12.92
N LEU A 93 -17.98 19.07 12.07
CA LEU A 93 -18.14 19.42 10.66
C LEU A 93 -18.81 20.79 10.50
N ALA A 94 -19.83 21.10 11.33
CA ALA A 94 -20.52 22.38 11.31
C ALA A 94 -19.59 23.56 11.67
N ALA A 95 -18.59 23.35 12.53
CA ALA A 95 -17.63 24.39 12.90
C ALA A 95 -16.82 24.87 11.69
N GLY A 96 -16.30 23.95 10.88
CA GLY A 96 -15.59 24.29 9.64
C GLY A 96 -16.50 25.00 8.62
N LEU A 97 -17.72 24.49 8.43
CA LEU A 97 -18.70 25.10 7.53
C LEU A 97 -19.17 26.50 8.01
N ARG A 98 -19.19 26.75 9.32
CA ARG A 98 -19.51 28.07 9.88
C ARG A 98 -18.44 29.09 9.53
N ARG A 99 -17.16 28.70 9.61
CA ARG A 99 -16.04 29.53 9.14
C ARG A 99 -16.20 29.90 7.66
N VAL A 100 -16.63 28.97 6.82
CA VAL A 100 -16.94 29.24 5.40
C VAL A 100 -18.11 30.24 5.26
N ALA A 101 -19.18 30.07 6.03
CA ALA A 101 -20.33 30.96 6.00
C ALA A 101 -19.93 32.40 6.38
N ASP A 102 -19.08 32.57 7.38
CA ASP A 102 -18.61 33.88 7.84
C ASP A 102 -17.76 34.57 6.77
N GLU A 103 -16.81 33.86 6.15
CA GLU A 103 -15.99 34.43 5.07
C GLU A 103 -16.82 34.74 3.82
N ALA A 104 -17.84 33.95 3.52
CA ALA A 104 -18.79 34.26 2.44
C ALA A 104 -19.53 35.58 2.72
N ARG A 105 -19.99 35.82 3.96
CA ARG A 105 -20.65 37.09 4.32
C ARG A 105 -19.70 38.27 4.23
N THR A 106 -18.46 38.13 4.68
CA THR A 106 -17.41 39.15 4.52
C THR A 106 -17.15 39.46 3.06
N ALA A 107 -17.21 38.45 2.20
CA ALA A 107 -17.14 38.58 0.74
C ALA A 107 -18.41 39.20 0.12
N GLY A 108 -19.43 39.56 0.90
CA GLY A 108 -20.68 40.14 0.43
C GLY A 108 -21.61 39.13 -0.24
N VAL A 109 -21.50 37.85 0.13
CA VAL A 109 -22.30 36.73 -0.38
C VAL A 109 -23.18 36.18 0.74
N SER A 110 -24.48 36.06 0.50
CA SER A 110 -25.36 35.34 1.43
C SER A 110 -25.12 33.83 1.29
N PRO A 111 -24.80 33.11 2.38
CA PRO A 111 -24.59 31.67 2.33
C PRO A 111 -25.90 30.86 2.24
N GLN A 112 -27.07 31.50 2.34
CA GLN A 112 -28.37 30.79 2.39
C GLN A 112 -28.96 30.53 0.99
N GLY A 113 -29.48 29.32 0.78
CA GLY A 113 -30.39 28.98 -0.33
C GLY A 113 -29.76 28.80 -1.71
N ALA A 114 -28.45 29.05 -1.87
CA ALA A 114 -27.72 28.90 -3.13
C ALA A 114 -26.36 28.20 -2.97
N THR A 115 -26.23 27.39 -1.92
CA THR A 115 -24.99 26.70 -1.57
C THR A 115 -24.97 25.27 -2.11
N VAL A 116 -23.90 24.92 -2.81
CA VAL A 116 -23.59 23.55 -3.23
C VAL A 116 -22.49 23.00 -2.33
N LEU A 117 -22.70 21.81 -1.78
CA LEU A 117 -21.72 21.11 -0.96
C LEU A 117 -21.36 19.79 -1.66
N THR A 118 -20.07 19.53 -1.85
CA THR A 118 -19.62 18.28 -2.48
C THR A 118 -19.52 17.14 -1.46
N CYS A 119 -19.65 15.90 -1.95
CA CYS A 119 -19.42 14.69 -1.17
C CYS A 119 -18.99 13.52 -2.07
N PRO A 120 -18.38 12.46 -1.50
CA PRO A 120 -18.03 11.26 -2.27
C PRO A 120 -19.25 10.64 -2.94
N ALA A 121 -19.05 10.06 -4.12
CA ALA A 121 -20.13 9.55 -4.96
C ALA A 121 -20.79 8.28 -4.39
N ASP A 122 -20.01 7.45 -3.71
CA ASP A 122 -20.41 6.18 -3.09
C ASP A 122 -21.12 6.35 -1.74
N TRP A 123 -21.03 7.52 -1.11
CA TRP A 123 -21.66 7.77 0.18
C TRP A 123 -23.19 7.55 0.14
N GLY A 124 -23.67 6.69 1.04
CA GLY A 124 -25.10 6.44 1.22
C GLY A 124 -25.85 7.59 1.89
N GLN A 125 -27.17 7.42 2.01
CA GLN A 125 -28.06 8.43 2.59
C GLN A 125 -27.71 8.85 4.04
N PRO A 126 -27.25 7.95 4.94
CA PRO A 126 -26.87 8.32 6.32
C PRO A 126 -25.76 9.38 6.37
N ARG A 127 -24.59 9.12 5.76
CA ARG A 127 -23.46 10.06 5.72
C ARG A 127 -23.85 11.39 5.07
N ARG A 128 -24.63 11.34 3.99
CA ARG A 128 -25.16 12.55 3.31
C ARG A 128 -26.11 13.36 4.20
N ASN A 129 -26.84 12.72 5.11
CA ASN A 129 -27.71 13.42 6.06
C ASN A 129 -26.89 14.13 7.14
N VAL A 130 -25.81 13.53 7.63
CA VAL A 130 -24.88 14.18 8.58
C VAL A 130 -24.33 15.47 7.99
N LEU A 131 -23.90 15.45 6.71
CA LEU A 131 -23.43 16.67 6.03
C LEU A 131 -24.50 17.76 5.91
N ARG A 132 -25.75 17.38 5.59
CA ARG A 132 -26.85 18.36 5.52
C ARG A 132 -27.17 18.96 6.87
N ALA A 133 -27.14 18.15 7.92
CA ALA A 133 -27.38 18.59 9.29
C ALA A 133 -26.28 19.55 9.75
N ALA A 134 -25.00 19.21 9.52
CA ALA A 134 -23.86 20.09 9.77
C ALA A 134 -23.96 21.41 9.00
N ALA A 135 -24.32 21.38 7.71
CA ALA A 135 -24.52 22.58 6.90
C ALA A 135 -25.66 23.48 7.42
N TRP A 136 -26.76 22.86 7.86
CA TRP A 136 -27.87 23.56 8.50
C TRP A 136 -27.42 24.26 9.79
N GLN A 137 -26.72 23.53 10.66
CA GLN A 137 -26.16 24.05 11.92
C GLN A 137 -25.11 25.15 11.71
N ALA A 138 -24.40 25.14 10.58
CA ALA A 138 -23.47 26.18 10.17
C ALA A 138 -24.16 27.47 9.64
N GLY A 139 -25.47 27.45 9.41
CA GLY A 139 -26.22 28.58 8.87
C GLY A 139 -26.14 28.72 7.35
N LEU A 140 -25.77 27.64 6.63
CA LEU A 140 -25.81 27.58 5.16
C LEU A 140 -27.24 27.35 4.62
N GLY A 141 -28.18 26.99 5.49
CA GLY A 141 -29.56 26.65 5.13
C GLY A 141 -29.65 25.32 4.39
N GLN A 142 -30.64 25.17 3.50
CA GLN A 142 -30.79 23.97 2.70
C GLN A 142 -29.77 23.94 1.56
N VAL A 143 -28.82 23.01 1.63
CA VAL A 143 -27.76 22.84 0.63
C VAL A 143 -28.12 21.80 -0.43
N ARG A 144 -27.59 21.98 -1.64
CA ARG A 144 -27.63 20.95 -2.69
C ARG A 144 -26.33 20.14 -2.63
N LEU A 145 -26.44 18.82 -2.49
CA LEU A 145 -25.27 17.94 -2.58
C LEU A 145 -24.91 17.68 -4.05
N LEU A 146 -23.61 17.60 -4.34
CA LEU A 146 -23.08 17.24 -5.65
C LEU A 146 -21.96 16.22 -5.47
N ASP A 147 -21.94 15.19 -6.31
CA ASP A 147 -20.87 14.20 -6.25
C ASP A 147 -19.55 14.83 -6.72
N GLU A 148 -18.50 14.67 -5.91
CA GLU A 148 -17.14 15.15 -6.16
C GLU A 148 -16.63 14.83 -7.60
N PRO A 149 -16.77 13.61 -8.15
CA PRO A 149 -16.30 13.33 -9.51
C PRO A 149 -17.06 14.07 -10.61
N ILE A 150 -18.34 14.40 -10.42
CA ILE A 150 -19.11 15.23 -11.37
C ILE A 150 -18.61 16.67 -11.35
N ALA A 151 -18.29 17.19 -10.17
CA ALA A 151 -17.69 18.50 -10.02
C ALA A 151 -16.32 18.58 -10.71
N ALA A 152 -15.43 17.62 -10.44
CA ALA A 152 -14.10 17.53 -11.05
C ALA A 152 -14.17 17.41 -12.59
N ALA A 153 -15.05 16.57 -13.13
CA ALA A 153 -15.26 16.44 -14.57
C ALA A 153 -15.78 17.75 -15.20
N THR A 154 -16.68 18.46 -14.50
CA THR A 154 -17.17 19.78 -14.95
C THR A 154 -16.03 20.79 -15.01
N TYR A 155 -15.14 20.81 -14.02
CA TYR A 155 -13.96 21.66 -14.01
C TYR A 155 -13.04 21.37 -15.21
N CYS A 156 -12.75 20.09 -15.48
CA CYS A 156 -11.93 19.68 -16.62
C CYS A 156 -12.48 20.23 -17.95
N MET A 157 -13.79 20.07 -18.18
CA MET A 157 -14.41 20.48 -19.43
C MET A 157 -14.57 21.99 -19.58
N GLN A 158 -15.03 22.67 -18.53
CA GLN A 158 -15.47 24.06 -18.62
C GLN A 158 -14.41 25.08 -18.23
N VAL A 159 -13.51 24.71 -17.31
CA VAL A 159 -12.46 25.62 -16.81
C VAL A 159 -11.14 25.37 -17.53
N LEU A 160 -10.73 24.10 -17.66
CA LEU A 160 -9.53 23.76 -18.43
C LEU A 160 -9.78 23.70 -19.95
N GLY A 161 -11.05 23.73 -20.38
CA GLY A 161 -11.42 23.72 -21.79
C GLY A 161 -11.23 22.37 -22.50
N GLN A 162 -11.11 21.27 -21.74
CA GLN A 162 -10.92 19.93 -22.30
C GLN A 162 -12.12 19.54 -23.18
N GLN A 163 -11.85 19.24 -24.45
CA GLN A 163 -12.88 18.84 -25.40
C GLN A 163 -13.24 17.36 -25.20
N VAL A 164 -14.45 17.11 -24.68
CA VAL A 164 -14.99 15.75 -24.50
C VAL A 164 -16.26 15.63 -25.34
N PRO A 165 -16.30 14.86 -26.45
CA PRO A 165 -17.50 14.74 -27.27
C PRO A 165 -18.65 14.03 -26.50
N PRO A 166 -19.93 14.21 -26.91
CA PRO A 166 -21.02 13.37 -26.41
C PRO A 166 -20.69 11.88 -26.57
N GLY A 167 -20.91 11.08 -25.53
CA GLY A 167 -20.49 9.69 -25.42
C GLY A 167 -19.06 9.49 -24.89
N GLY A 168 -18.21 10.51 -24.92
CA GLY A 168 -16.84 10.47 -24.41
C GLY A 168 -16.77 10.31 -22.89
N CYS A 169 -15.68 9.72 -22.41
CA CYS A 169 -15.46 9.43 -20.99
C CYS A 169 -14.23 10.15 -20.43
N LEU A 170 -14.31 10.57 -19.17
CA LEU A 170 -13.21 11.12 -18.37
C LEU A 170 -12.95 10.20 -17.17
N GLY A 171 -11.68 10.01 -16.83
CA GLY A 171 -11.29 9.45 -15.54
C GLY A 171 -11.05 10.57 -14.54
N VAL A 172 -11.55 10.42 -13.32
CA VAL A 172 -11.23 11.29 -12.17
C VAL A 172 -10.52 10.44 -11.14
N PHE A 173 -9.29 10.81 -10.81
CA PHE A 173 -8.43 10.18 -9.81
C PHE A 173 -8.25 11.17 -8.66
N ASP A 174 -8.93 10.95 -7.54
CA ASP A 174 -8.85 11.79 -6.35
C ASP A 174 -7.96 11.12 -5.31
N PHE A 175 -6.76 11.67 -5.12
CA PHE A 175 -5.85 11.23 -4.09
C PHE A 175 -5.78 12.28 -2.99
N GLY A 176 -6.69 12.12 -2.03
CA GLY A 176 -6.87 13.03 -0.92
C GLY A 176 -5.85 12.82 0.20
N GLY A 177 -6.09 13.51 1.31
CA GLY A 177 -5.31 13.31 2.53
C GLY A 177 -5.65 12.00 3.23
N GLY A 178 -6.91 11.55 3.17
CA GLY A 178 -7.33 10.36 3.92
C GLY A 178 -8.23 9.39 3.17
N THR A 179 -8.43 9.55 1.87
CA THR A 179 -9.07 8.52 1.04
C THR A 179 -8.47 8.63 -0.36
N PHE A 180 -8.61 7.53 -1.10
CA PHE A 180 -8.36 7.49 -2.52
C PHE A 180 -9.67 7.10 -3.18
N ASP A 181 -10.13 7.92 -4.12
CA ASP A 181 -11.37 7.74 -4.83
C ASP A 181 -11.13 7.83 -6.34
N VAL A 182 -11.82 6.99 -7.11
CA VAL A 182 -11.72 6.99 -8.57
C VAL A 182 -13.08 6.78 -9.22
N ALA A 183 -13.32 7.53 -10.28
CA ALA A 183 -14.58 7.45 -11.03
C ALA A 183 -14.37 7.61 -12.54
N VAL A 184 -15.22 6.93 -13.31
CA VAL A 184 -15.32 7.12 -14.75
C VAL A 184 -16.62 7.86 -15.05
N VAL A 185 -16.51 9.05 -15.65
CA VAL A 185 -17.63 9.94 -15.93
C VAL A 185 -17.86 10.04 -17.43
N ARG A 186 -19.07 9.78 -17.90
CA ARG A 186 -19.47 9.90 -19.31
C ARG A 186 -20.21 11.21 -19.54
N ARG A 187 -19.87 11.89 -20.65
CA ARG A 187 -20.66 13.01 -21.16
C ARG A 187 -21.86 12.47 -21.95
N GLU A 188 -23.06 12.65 -21.44
CA GLU A 188 -24.30 12.35 -22.14
C GLU A 188 -24.92 13.64 -22.72
N PRO A 189 -25.87 13.54 -23.68
CA PRO A 189 -26.53 14.73 -24.23
C PRO A 189 -27.21 15.61 -23.17
N ALA A 190 -27.73 14.99 -22.10
CA ALA A 190 -28.45 15.66 -21.01
C ALA A 190 -27.55 16.10 -19.84
N GLY A 191 -26.26 15.75 -19.82
CA GLY A 191 -25.38 16.08 -18.69
C GLY A 191 -24.21 15.11 -18.51
N LEU A 192 -23.71 15.02 -17.28
CA LEU A 192 -22.65 14.08 -16.90
C LEU A 192 -23.26 12.94 -16.09
N ARG A 193 -22.80 11.71 -16.35
CA ARG A 193 -23.20 10.51 -15.60
C ARG A 193 -21.99 9.72 -15.16
N VAL A 194 -21.98 9.29 -13.90
CA VAL A 194 -20.97 8.35 -13.38
C VAL A 194 -21.29 6.94 -13.90
N LEU A 195 -20.30 6.28 -14.50
CA LEU A 195 -20.43 4.90 -15.00
C LEU A 195 -20.04 3.88 -13.94
N ALA A 196 -18.93 4.14 -13.26
CA ALA A 196 -18.39 3.30 -12.20
C ALA A 196 -17.59 4.16 -11.22
N THR A 197 -17.56 3.72 -9.97
CA THR A 197 -16.75 4.28 -8.89
C THR A 197 -16.00 3.17 -8.18
N GLY A 198 -14.89 3.53 -7.57
CA GLY A 198 -14.12 2.70 -6.66
C GLY A 198 -13.31 3.61 -5.74
N GLY A 199 -12.71 3.02 -4.74
CA GLY A 199 -11.92 3.77 -3.77
C GLY A 199 -11.29 2.84 -2.74
N LEU A 200 -10.43 3.43 -1.92
CA LEU A 200 -9.71 2.80 -0.83
C LEU A 200 -9.79 3.75 0.38
N ASP A 201 -10.61 3.38 1.36
CA ASP A 201 -10.83 4.18 2.58
C ASP A 201 -9.57 4.25 3.46
N ASP A 202 -8.69 3.25 3.34
CA ASP A 202 -7.43 3.09 4.07
C ASP A 202 -6.21 3.67 3.31
N LEU A 203 -6.42 4.46 2.26
CA LEU A 203 -5.33 4.98 1.44
C LEU A 203 -5.46 6.48 1.18
N GLY A 204 -4.49 7.25 1.64
CA GLY A 204 -4.43 8.70 1.48
C GLY A 204 -3.02 9.26 1.69
N GLY A 205 -2.91 10.58 1.63
CA GLY A 205 -1.66 11.28 1.96
C GLY A 205 -1.18 11.06 3.40
N LEU A 206 -2.09 10.75 4.33
CA LEU A 206 -1.80 10.37 5.71
C LEU A 206 -1.06 9.03 5.77
N ASP A 207 -1.47 8.06 4.96
CA ASP A 207 -0.86 6.73 4.98
C ASP A 207 0.57 6.78 4.42
N VAL A 208 0.82 7.72 3.51
CA VAL A 208 2.18 8.09 3.09
C VAL A 208 2.96 8.79 4.21
N ASP A 209 2.33 9.70 4.97
CA ASP A 209 2.96 10.32 6.15
C ASP A 209 3.36 9.25 7.17
N ASN A 210 2.47 8.30 7.46
CA ASN A 210 2.71 7.17 8.37
C ASN A 210 3.90 6.34 7.93
N ALA A 211 3.94 5.97 6.64
CA ALA A 211 5.03 5.17 6.09
C ALA A 211 6.38 5.92 6.14
N LEU A 212 6.37 7.24 5.95
CA LEU A 212 7.56 8.08 6.06
C LEU A 212 8.00 8.28 7.52
N VAL A 213 7.06 8.46 8.45
CA VAL A 213 7.32 8.50 9.89
C VAL A 213 7.96 7.19 10.34
N ALA A 214 7.45 6.05 9.91
CA ALA A 214 8.03 4.74 10.20
C ALA A 214 9.45 4.62 9.60
N HIS A 215 9.64 5.02 8.34
CA HIS A 215 10.95 4.98 7.69
C HIS A 215 11.99 5.87 8.40
N LEU A 216 11.65 7.12 8.70
CA LEU A 216 12.53 8.03 9.43
C LEU A 216 12.70 7.59 10.88
N GLY A 217 11.66 7.01 11.48
CA GLY A 217 11.67 6.43 12.81
C GLY A 217 12.67 5.28 12.94
N GLN A 218 12.78 4.42 11.92
CA GLN A 218 13.84 3.40 11.87
C GLN A 218 15.23 4.04 11.89
N LEU A 219 15.45 5.09 11.09
CA LEU A 219 16.74 5.79 11.03
C LEU A 219 17.06 6.55 12.34
N VAL A 220 16.06 7.16 12.98
CA VAL A 220 16.19 7.77 14.30
C VAL A 220 16.48 6.69 15.33
N GLY A 221 15.70 5.61 15.34
CA GLY A 221 15.78 4.51 16.31
C GLY A 221 17.11 3.79 16.27
N VAL A 222 17.74 3.62 15.09
CA VAL A 222 19.09 3.05 14.98
C VAL A 222 20.14 3.92 15.70
N ARG A 223 19.97 5.25 15.71
CA ARG A 223 20.93 6.20 16.29
C ARG A 223 20.60 6.59 17.73
N ASP A 224 19.32 6.65 18.05
CA ASP A 224 18.75 7.11 19.31
C ASP A 224 17.39 6.42 19.57
N PRO A 225 17.40 5.18 20.10
CA PRO A 225 16.18 4.41 20.37
C PRO A 225 15.24 5.09 21.36
N TYR A 226 15.80 5.78 22.36
CA TYR A 226 15.01 6.47 23.38
C TYR A 226 14.27 7.67 22.79
N LEU A 227 14.93 8.42 21.91
CA LEU A 227 14.25 9.49 21.18
C LEU A 227 13.14 8.94 20.30
N TRP A 228 13.38 7.85 19.57
CA TRP A 228 12.32 7.24 18.77
C TRP A 228 11.14 6.78 19.63
N GLN A 229 11.40 6.11 20.76
CA GLN A 229 10.36 5.68 21.70
C GLN A 229 9.47 6.85 22.15
N ARG A 230 10.06 8.01 22.47
CA ARG A 230 9.31 9.21 22.87
C ARG A 230 8.40 9.76 21.76
N LEU A 231 8.84 9.66 20.50
CA LEU A 231 8.09 10.12 19.34
C LEU A 231 7.04 9.09 18.89
N ASP A 232 7.32 7.80 19.03
CA ASP A 232 6.43 6.70 18.64
C ASP A 232 5.34 6.45 19.70
N ARG A 233 5.72 6.41 20.98
CA ARG A 233 4.82 6.10 22.12
C ARG A 233 4.96 7.15 23.23
N PRO A 234 4.36 8.35 23.04
CA PRO A 234 4.51 9.44 24.00
C PRO A 234 3.79 9.13 25.31
N LEU A 235 4.49 9.28 26.45
CA LEU A 235 3.98 8.97 27.79
C LEU A 235 3.35 10.16 28.50
N ASP A 236 3.67 11.37 28.07
CA ASP A 236 3.22 12.61 28.71
C ASP A 236 2.81 13.67 27.66
N GLY A 237 2.36 14.82 28.13
CA GLY A 237 1.92 15.90 27.25
C GLY A 237 3.07 16.56 26.46
N GLU A 238 4.30 16.54 26.97
CA GLU A 238 5.46 17.07 26.25
C GLU A 238 5.83 16.17 25.07
N GLN A 239 5.93 14.87 25.31
CA GLN A 239 6.19 13.88 24.27
C GLN A 239 5.09 13.85 23.22
N ARG A 240 3.81 14.05 23.60
CA ARG A 240 2.71 14.19 22.64
C ARG A 240 2.90 15.39 21.71
N ARG A 241 3.35 16.54 22.25
CA ARG A 241 3.68 17.71 21.43
C ARG A 241 4.89 17.45 20.52
N GLU A 242 5.92 16.79 21.01
CA GLU A 242 7.08 16.41 20.21
C GLU A 242 6.70 15.46 19.08
N ARG A 243 5.89 14.44 19.36
CA ARG A 243 5.32 13.56 18.33
C ARG A 243 4.56 14.37 17.29
N ALA A 244 3.64 15.22 17.71
CA ALA A 244 2.86 16.05 16.79
C ALA A 244 3.77 16.96 15.93
N ALA A 245 4.82 17.54 16.51
CA ALA A 245 5.81 18.34 15.80
C ALA A 245 6.60 17.51 14.78
N PHE A 246 7.05 16.33 15.14
CA PHE A 246 7.76 15.42 14.23
C PHE A 246 6.87 15.03 13.04
N TRP A 247 5.62 14.65 13.30
CA TRP A 247 4.66 14.31 12.24
C TRP A 247 4.40 15.49 11.29
N ALA A 248 4.31 16.70 11.82
CA ALA A 248 4.18 17.92 11.01
C ALA A 248 5.42 18.15 10.12
N GLU A 249 6.63 17.92 10.65
CA GLU A 249 7.88 18.02 9.90
C GLU A 249 7.97 16.98 8.77
N VAL A 250 7.57 15.73 9.03
CA VAL A 250 7.53 14.69 7.99
C VAL A 250 6.57 15.04 6.86
N ARG A 251 5.36 15.50 7.20
CA ARG A 251 4.37 15.96 6.20
C ARG A 251 4.92 17.13 5.38
N ALA A 252 5.51 18.12 6.03
CA ALA A 252 6.09 19.28 5.35
C ALA A 252 7.23 18.87 4.40
N ALA A 253 8.06 17.91 4.80
CA ALA A 253 9.12 17.36 3.95
C ALA A 253 8.54 16.62 2.74
N LYS A 254 7.54 15.74 2.93
CA LYS A 254 6.82 15.06 1.82
C LYS A 254 6.27 16.08 0.81
N GLU A 255 5.61 17.12 1.29
CA GLU A 255 5.05 18.18 0.42
C GLU A 255 6.15 18.97 -0.30
N MET A 256 7.26 19.28 0.37
CA MET A 256 8.42 19.92 -0.24
C MET A 256 9.04 19.05 -1.35
N LEU A 257 9.12 17.73 -1.14
CA LEU A 257 9.71 16.77 -2.08
C LEU A 257 8.93 16.57 -3.37
N SER A 258 7.67 17.04 -3.42
CA SER A 258 6.92 17.15 -4.67
C SER A 258 7.54 18.18 -5.65
N ARG A 259 8.38 19.10 -5.15
CA ARG A 259 9.06 20.14 -5.94
C ARG A 259 10.59 20.10 -5.84
N ALA A 260 11.12 19.61 -4.72
CA ALA A 260 12.56 19.48 -4.46
C ALA A 260 13.01 18.02 -4.51
N SER A 261 14.31 17.77 -4.70
CA SER A 261 14.89 16.42 -4.63
C SER A 261 15.27 15.98 -3.21
N SER A 262 15.37 16.91 -2.27
CA SER A 262 15.66 16.67 -0.86
C SER A 262 14.97 17.70 0.02
N ALA A 263 14.59 17.30 1.23
CA ALA A 263 14.01 18.15 2.27
C ALA A 263 14.65 17.84 3.63
N PRO A 264 14.92 18.86 4.47
CA PRO A 264 15.28 18.63 5.86
C PRO A 264 14.05 18.21 6.66
N VAL A 265 14.24 17.35 7.65
CA VAL A 265 13.23 16.97 8.64
C VAL A 265 13.79 17.27 10.02
N HIS A 266 13.19 18.21 10.74
CA HIS A 266 13.57 18.42 12.13
C HIS A 266 12.99 17.31 13.00
N VAL A 267 13.85 16.65 13.76
CA VAL A 267 13.45 15.66 14.74
C VAL A 267 13.61 16.30 16.11
N PRO A 268 12.53 16.45 16.91
CA PRO A 268 12.64 16.94 18.28
C PRO A 268 13.73 16.17 19.04
N GLY A 269 14.50 16.85 19.88
CA GLY A 269 15.61 16.22 20.60
C GLY A 269 16.89 15.98 19.78
N ARG A 270 16.90 16.21 18.45
CA ARG A 270 18.15 16.22 17.65
C ARG A 270 18.59 17.65 17.33
N PRO A 271 19.90 17.95 17.43
CA PRO A 271 20.41 19.27 17.06
C PRO A 271 20.45 19.47 15.54
N GLU A 272 20.67 18.41 14.77
CA GLU A 272 20.78 18.47 13.31
C GLU A 272 19.55 17.83 12.65
N PRO A 273 19.00 18.46 11.57
CA PRO A 273 17.91 17.89 10.82
C PRO A 273 18.36 16.64 10.06
N MET A 274 17.45 15.72 9.85
CA MET A 274 17.64 14.62 8.91
C MET A 274 17.38 15.08 7.48
N HIS A 275 17.94 14.37 6.51
CA HIS A 275 17.69 14.62 5.10
C HIS A 275 16.81 13.49 4.54
N LEU A 276 15.65 13.85 4.03
CA LEU A 276 14.77 12.96 3.28
C LEU A 276 14.87 13.32 1.79
N THR A 277 15.02 12.33 0.92
CA THR A 277 15.12 12.50 -0.53
C THR A 277 13.83 12.12 -1.23
N ARG A 278 13.64 12.62 -2.46
CA ARG A 278 12.50 12.23 -3.29
C ARG A 278 12.50 10.73 -3.55
N ASP A 279 13.66 10.16 -3.87
CA ASP A 279 13.79 8.73 -4.17
C ASP A 279 13.39 7.86 -2.97
N GLU A 280 13.69 8.29 -1.74
CA GLU A 280 13.21 7.62 -0.53
C GLU A 280 11.69 7.69 -0.40
N VAL A 281 11.07 8.85 -0.67
CA VAL A 281 9.61 8.97 -0.69
C VAL A 281 9.01 8.06 -1.75
N GLU A 282 9.58 8.05 -2.96
CA GLU A 282 9.06 7.23 -4.06
C GLU A 282 9.17 5.73 -3.77
N ARG A 283 10.25 5.32 -3.10
CA ARG A 283 10.44 3.94 -2.63
C ARG A 283 9.42 3.58 -1.55
N VAL A 284 9.24 4.44 -0.55
CA VAL A 284 8.33 4.19 0.60
C VAL A 284 6.86 4.21 0.16
N ALA A 285 6.48 5.16 -0.69
CA ALA A 285 5.11 5.30 -1.17
C ALA A 285 4.76 4.40 -2.37
N GLY A 286 5.74 3.67 -2.92
CA GLY A 286 5.60 2.91 -4.17
C GLY A 286 4.45 1.92 -4.18
N SER A 287 4.35 1.08 -3.15
CA SER A 287 3.29 0.07 -3.02
C SER A 287 1.91 0.70 -2.78
N LEU A 288 1.84 1.77 -1.98
CA LEU A 288 0.62 2.52 -1.73
C LEU A 288 0.08 3.14 -3.03
N VAL A 289 0.94 3.76 -3.84
CA VAL A 289 0.56 4.32 -5.14
C VAL A 289 0.13 3.21 -6.12
N ALA A 290 0.82 2.06 -6.12
CA ALA A 290 0.45 0.94 -6.98
C ALA A 290 -0.99 0.46 -6.73
N ARG A 291 -1.41 0.36 -5.46
CA ARG A 291 -2.80 0.02 -5.08
C ARG A 291 -3.83 0.97 -5.72
N ALA A 292 -3.58 2.28 -5.67
CA ALA A 292 -4.47 3.28 -6.28
C ALA A 292 -4.52 3.16 -7.81
N VAL A 293 -3.37 2.90 -8.45
CA VAL A 293 -3.29 2.69 -9.90
C VAL A 293 -4.07 1.43 -10.33
N ASP A 294 -3.93 0.34 -9.58
CA ASP A 294 -4.65 -0.91 -9.88
C ASP A 294 -6.15 -0.76 -9.70
N GLU A 295 -6.60 -0.04 -8.66
CA GLU A 295 -8.03 0.23 -8.49
C GLU A 295 -8.56 1.09 -9.64
N THR A 296 -7.79 2.07 -10.12
CA THR A 296 -8.15 2.85 -11.33
C THR A 296 -8.38 1.95 -12.54
N ARG A 297 -7.50 0.98 -12.77
CA ARG A 297 -7.67 -0.02 -13.84
C ARG A 297 -8.95 -0.84 -13.64
N ARG A 298 -9.22 -1.31 -12.42
CA ARG A 298 -10.44 -2.07 -12.10
C ARG A 298 -11.71 -1.25 -12.36
N VAL A 299 -11.73 0.03 -12.03
CA VAL A 299 -12.89 0.91 -12.27
C VAL A 299 -13.11 1.15 -13.76
N LEU A 300 -12.05 1.33 -14.54
CA LEU A 300 -12.13 1.43 -16.00
C LEU A 300 -12.73 0.17 -16.62
N GLN A 301 -12.30 -1.01 -16.17
CA GLN A 301 -12.85 -2.29 -16.59
C GLN A 301 -14.34 -2.43 -16.22
N ARG A 302 -14.73 -2.11 -14.98
CA ARG A 302 -16.13 -2.10 -14.54
C ARG A 302 -17.00 -1.14 -15.34
N ALA A 303 -16.46 -0.01 -15.78
CA ALA A 303 -17.13 0.94 -16.65
C ALA A 303 -17.24 0.46 -18.11
N GLY A 304 -16.53 -0.60 -18.49
CA GLY A 304 -16.41 -1.07 -19.87
C GLY A 304 -15.69 -0.07 -20.77
N VAL A 305 -14.69 0.63 -20.23
CA VAL A 305 -13.93 1.68 -20.92
C VAL A 305 -12.45 1.32 -20.96
N GLU A 306 -11.92 1.11 -22.15
CA GLU A 306 -10.48 0.95 -22.37
C GLU A 306 -9.74 2.26 -22.04
N PRO A 307 -8.54 2.23 -21.42
CA PRO A 307 -7.79 3.44 -21.07
C PRO A 307 -7.57 4.40 -22.25
N ALA A 308 -7.27 3.86 -23.43
CA ALA A 308 -7.06 4.64 -24.66
C ALA A 308 -8.32 5.38 -25.16
N MET A 309 -9.50 5.03 -24.65
CA MET A 309 -10.78 5.68 -25.00
C MET A 309 -11.12 6.84 -24.06
N LEU A 310 -10.33 7.08 -23.01
CA LEU A 310 -10.50 8.25 -22.15
C LEU A 310 -10.14 9.52 -22.93
N ALA A 311 -11.04 10.50 -22.90
CA ALA A 311 -10.74 11.84 -23.38
C ALA A 311 -9.77 12.59 -22.46
N GLY A 312 -9.53 12.08 -21.25
CA GLY A 312 -8.59 12.60 -20.28
C GLY A 312 -8.69 11.88 -18.93
N LEU A 313 -7.59 11.90 -18.19
CA LEU A 313 -7.50 11.44 -16.80
C LEU A 313 -7.09 12.63 -15.92
N LEU A 314 -8.02 13.13 -15.12
CA LEU A 314 -7.79 14.28 -14.23
C LEU A 314 -7.38 13.79 -12.85
N LEU A 315 -6.26 14.31 -12.36
CA LEU A 315 -5.76 14.07 -11.01
C LEU A 315 -6.15 15.22 -10.09
N VAL A 316 -6.90 14.92 -9.04
CA VAL A 316 -7.34 15.87 -8.01
C VAL A 316 -6.89 15.38 -6.62
N GLY A 317 -7.00 16.24 -5.62
CA GLY A 317 -6.52 15.96 -4.26
C GLY A 317 -5.04 16.29 -4.07
N GLY A 318 -4.67 16.73 -2.86
CA GLY A 318 -3.32 17.23 -2.56
C GLY A 318 -2.21 16.19 -2.76
N SER A 319 -2.49 14.91 -2.51
CA SER A 319 -1.51 13.83 -2.65
C SER A 319 -1.18 13.52 -4.11
N SER A 320 -2.06 13.89 -5.06
CA SER A 320 -1.80 13.79 -6.49
C SER A 320 -0.65 14.68 -6.99
N ARG A 321 -0.14 15.60 -6.16
CA ARG A 321 1.05 16.41 -6.48
C ARG A 321 2.34 15.60 -6.52
N MET A 322 2.39 14.43 -5.88
CA MET A 322 3.58 13.59 -5.87
C MET A 322 3.90 13.11 -7.31
N PRO A 323 5.10 13.39 -7.85
CA PRO A 323 5.46 13.02 -9.22
C PRO A 323 5.32 11.51 -9.53
N LEU A 324 5.54 10.67 -8.51
CA LEU A 324 5.35 9.22 -8.59
C LEU A 324 3.95 8.83 -9.08
N VAL A 325 2.90 9.51 -8.60
CA VAL A 325 1.50 9.17 -8.90
C VAL A 325 1.23 9.29 -10.40
N ALA A 326 1.54 10.45 -10.97
CA ALA A 326 1.38 10.70 -12.40
C ALA A 326 2.24 9.75 -13.25
N SER A 327 3.49 9.51 -12.83
CA SER A 327 4.43 8.65 -13.55
C SER A 327 3.94 7.19 -13.60
N ARG A 328 3.42 6.67 -12.47
CA ARG A 328 2.91 5.29 -12.38
C ARG A 328 1.61 5.10 -13.15
N LEU A 329 0.68 6.05 -13.08
CA LEU A 329 -0.54 6.03 -13.88
C LEU A 329 -0.23 6.04 -15.37
N HIS A 330 0.71 6.88 -15.81
CA HIS A 330 1.12 6.93 -17.20
C HIS A 330 1.74 5.62 -17.66
N ALA A 331 2.67 5.08 -16.87
CA ALA A 331 3.33 3.81 -17.18
C ALA A 331 2.33 2.64 -17.25
N ARG A 332 1.33 2.60 -16.36
CA ARG A 332 0.38 1.49 -16.28
C ARG A 332 -0.75 1.57 -17.30
N LEU A 333 -1.28 2.77 -17.56
CA LEU A 333 -2.50 2.96 -18.36
C LEU A 333 -2.20 3.45 -19.78
N GLY A 334 -0.99 3.93 -20.06
CA GLY A 334 -0.63 4.53 -21.34
C GLY A 334 -1.30 5.89 -21.61
N VAL A 335 -2.06 6.43 -20.65
CA VAL A 335 -2.73 7.72 -20.72
C VAL A 335 -1.89 8.75 -19.99
N ALA A 336 -1.69 9.94 -20.56
CA ALA A 336 -1.02 11.03 -19.87
C ALA A 336 -2.01 11.68 -18.88
N PRO A 337 -1.78 11.58 -17.56
CA PRO A 337 -2.63 12.24 -16.58
C PRO A 337 -2.44 13.76 -16.58
N SER A 338 -3.52 14.50 -16.36
CA SER A 338 -3.52 15.94 -16.20
C SER A 338 -3.59 16.30 -14.72
N VAL A 339 -2.56 16.98 -14.21
CA VAL A 339 -2.51 17.51 -12.84
C VAL A 339 -2.68 19.03 -12.88
N PRO A 340 -3.77 19.58 -12.33
CA PRO A 340 -3.93 21.03 -12.17
C PRO A 340 -2.82 21.63 -11.28
N GLU A 341 -2.49 22.91 -11.48
CA GLU A 341 -1.50 23.61 -10.64
C GLU A 341 -1.87 23.58 -9.15
N GLN A 342 -3.17 23.65 -8.86
CA GLN A 342 -3.74 23.48 -7.53
C GLN A 342 -4.80 22.36 -7.57
N PRO A 343 -4.43 21.07 -7.36
CA PRO A 343 -5.36 19.95 -7.45
C PRO A 343 -6.40 19.90 -6.32
N GLU A 344 -6.33 20.79 -5.34
CA GLU A 344 -7.34 20.97 -4.28
C GLU A 344 -8.53 21.86 -4.71
N LEU A 345 -8.36 22.72 -5.71
CA LEU A 345 -9.39 23.65 -6.19
C LEU A 345 -10.45 23.08 -7.17
N PRO A 346 -10.16 22.08 -8.03
CA PRO A 346 -11.04 21.64 -9.10
C PRO A 346 -12.46 21.29 -8.67
N VAL A 347 -12.60 20.61 -7.52
CA VAL A 347 -13.90 20.14 -7.02
C VAL A 347 -14.79 21.34 -6.67
N ALA A 348 -14.32 22.28 -5.86
CA ALA A 348 -15.11 23.46 -5.48
C ALA A 348 -15.45 24.38 -6.68
N TYR A 349 -14.48 24.64 -7.56
CA TYR A 349 -14.72 25.44 -8.78
C TYR A 349 -15.70 24.74 -9.72
N GLY A 350 -15.49 23.45 -9.95
CA GLY A 350 -16.35 22.62 -10.78
C GLY A 350 -17.78 22.57 -10.26
N ALA A 351 -17.97 22.47 -8.94
CA ALA A 351 -19.28 22.50 -8.30
C ALA A 351 -20.00 23.84 -8.49
N LEU A 352 -19.28 24.97 -8.38
CA LEU A 352 -19.83 26.28 -8.66
C LEU A 352 -20.29 26.39 -10.12
N VAL A 353 -19.40 26.08 -11.07
CA VAL A 353 -19.68 26.13 -12.52
C VAL A 353 -20.83 25.21 -12.89
N HIS A 354 -20.85 23.99 -12.34
CA HIS A 354 -21.93 23.02 -12.55
C HIS A 354 -23.29 23.58 -12.11
N ALA A 355 -23.33 24.30 -11.00
CA ALA A 355 -24.55 24.95 -10.55
C ALA A 355 -25.05 26.01 -11.53
N MET A 356 -24.14 26.72 -12.19
CA MET A 356 -24.45 27.84 -13.09
C MET A 356 -25.00 27.41 -14.43
N ALA A 357 -24.74 26.18 -14.88
CA ALA A 357 -25.26 25.69 -16.13
C ALA A 357 -26.81 25.75 -16.15
N PRO A 358 -27.45 26.32 -17.19
CA PRO A 358 -28.90 26.27 -17.32
C PRO A 358 -29.34 24.80 -17.33
N ALA A 359 -30.39 24.47 -16.58
CA ALA A 359 -30.96 23.12 -16.60
C ALA A 359 -31.32 22.75 -18.05
N LEU A 360 -30.57 21.82 -18.64
CA LEU A 360 -30.85 21.26 -19.96
C LEU A 360 -31.99 20.25 -19.81
N GLY A 361 -33.22 20.76 -19.61
CA GLY A 361 -34.43 19.95 -19.51
C GLY A 361 -35.62 20.77 -19.03
N GLY A 362 -36.67 20.85 -19.84
CA GLY A 362 -37.93 21.54 -19.51
C GLY A 362 -38.66 20.93 -18.30
N PRO A 363 -39.77 21.54 -17.86
CA PRO A 363 -40.46 21.15 -16.63
C PRO A 363 -40.89 19.69 -16.69
N VAL A 364 -40.37 18.88 -15.76
CA VAL A 364 -40.86 17.54 -15.48
C VAL A 364 -42.24 17.68 -14.84
N GLN A 365 -43.30 17.46 -15.62
CA GLN A 365 -44.62 17.20 -15.05
C GLN A 365 -44.54 15.91 -14.23
N ALA A 366 -44.92 16.00 -12.95
CA ALA A 366 -45.08 14.84 -12.09
C ALA A 366 -46.12 13.88 -12.71
N PRO A 367 -45.89 12.55 -12.71
CA PRO A 367 -46.91 11.61 -13.14
C PRO A 367 -48.08 11.63 -12.14
N PRO A 368 -49.35 11.56 -12.60
CA PRO A 368 -50.49 11.48 -11.70
C PRO A 368 -50.46 10.14 -10.95
N MET A 369 -50.66 10.19 -9.63
CA MET A 369 -50.85 8.99 -8.80
C MET A 369 -52.13 8.26 -9.23
N GLY A 370 -51.98 7.01 -9.67
CA GLY A 370 -53.07 6.08 -9.97
C GLY A 370 -52.74 4.67 -9.47
N SER A 371 -53.68 4.11 -8.71
CA SER A 371 -53.73 2.86 -7.93
C SER A 371 -53.25 1.55 -8.59
N PRO A 372 -53.02 0.47 -7.80
CA PRO A 372 -52.14 -0.65 -8.15
C PRO A 372 -52.83 -1.75 -8.97
N ALA A 373 -52.09 -2.37 -9.88
CA ALA A 373 -52.53 -3.54 -10.65
C ALA A 373 -51.65 -4.78 -10.36
N ALA A 374 -52.33 -5.92 -10.35
CA ALA A 374 -51.95 -7.25 -9.89
C ALA A 374 -50.93 -7.98 -10.81
N PRO A 375 -50.40 -9.17 -10.40
CA PRO A 375 -49.20 -9.76 -10.98
C PRO A 375 -49.42 -10.55 -12.28
N TYR A 376 -48.38 -10.58 -13.11
CA TYR A 376 -48.28 -11.29 -14.39
C TYR A 376 -48.27 -12.82 -14.24
N PRO A 377 -48.83 -13.58 -15.20
CA PRO A 377 -48.49 -14.98 -15.42
C PRO A 377 -47.45 -15.16 -16.55
N VAL A 378 -46.61 -16.18 -16.36
CA VAL A 378 -45.55 -16.67 -17.25
C VAL A 378 -46.09 -17.80 -18.13
N SER A 379 -45.75 -17.82 -19.43
CA SER A 379 -45.56 -19.05 -20.22
C SER A 379 -45.02 -18.76 -21.64
N GLY A 380 -43.99 -19.51 -22.07
CA GLY A 380 -43.21 -19.34 -23.32
C GLY A 380 -43.81 -20.01 -24.59
N PRO A 381 -43.01 -20.78 -25.37
CA PRO A 381 -42.09 -20.32 -26.43
C PRO A 381 -42.46 -20.90 -27.83
N PHE A 382 -41.77 -20.49 -28.92
CA PHE A 382 -41.30 -21.29 -30.09
C PHE A 382 -41.12 -20.45 -31.38
N GLY A 383 -40.00 -20.69 -32.10
CA GLY A 383 -39.97 -20.72 -33.57
C GLY A 383 -39.19 -19.63 -34.32
N ALA A 384 -38.01 -19.98 -34.86
CA ALA A 384 -37.39 -19.37 -36.03
C ALA A 384 -37.56 -20.33 -37.24
N PRO A 385 -37.03 -20.10 -38.48
CA PRO A 385 -36.55 -18.88 -39.18
C PRO A 385 -37.09 -18.76 -40.64
N GLN A 386 -36.90 -17.62 -41.34
CA GLN A 386 -36.66 -17.58 -42.81
C GLN A 386 -36.36 -16.16 -43.36
N ALA A 387 -35.46 -16.08 -44.34
CA ALA A 387 -35.18 -14.96 -45.27
C ALA A 387 -35.46 -15.46 -46.73
N PRO A 388 -35.21 -14.74 -47.87
CA PRO A 388 -34.76 -13.34 -48.10
C PRO A 388 -35.39 -12.57 -49.34
N TYR A 389 -35.02 -11.27 -49.47
CA TYR A 389 -34.94 -10.37 -50.67
C TYR A 389 -36.22 -9.68 -51.27
N PRO A 390 -36.12 -8.72 -52.25
CA PRO A 390 -35.67 -7.31 -52.11
C PRO A 390 -36.50 -6.28 -52.98
N VAL A 391 -36.46 -4.95 -52.77
CA VAL A 391 -36.72 -3.97 -53.88
C VAL A 391 -36.06 -2.59 -53.63
N SER A 392 -35.45 -2.06 -54.70
CA SER A 392 -34.77 -0.77 -54.92
C SER A 392 -35.68 0.48 -55.02
N ALA A 393 -35.08 1.68 -54.87
CA ALA A 393 -35.32 2.83 -55.76
C ALA A 393 -34.24 3.93 -55.61
N GLN A 394 -33.84 4.52 -56.73
CA GLN A 394 -32.78 5.52 -56.94
C GLN A 394 -33.35 6.91 -57.31
N PHE A 395 -32.63 7.97 -56.89
CA PHE A 395 -32.36 9.35 -57.41
C PHE A 395 -33.42 10.20 -58.17
N PRO A 396 -33.28 11.55 -58.12
CA PRO A 396 -32.56 12.22 -59.23
C PRO A 396 -31.63 13.40 -58.85
N VAL A 397 -30.76 13.70 -59.81
CA VAL A 397 -29.74 14.76 -59.90
C VAL A 397 -30.33 16.04 -60.52
N GLY A 398 -29.84 17.22 -60.13
CA GLY A 398 -30.10 18.49 -60.81
C GLY A 398 -28.87 19.39 -60.84
N SER A 399 -28.59 19.99 -62.01
CA SER A 399 -27.44 20.84 -62.35
C SER A 399 -27.90 22.21 -62.88
N VAL A 400 -27.31 23.33 -62.43
CA VAL A 400 -27.34 24.65 -63.11
C VAL A 400 -26.04 25.43 -62.78
N SER A 401 -25.56 26.22 -63.74
CA SER A 401 -24.22 26.84 -63.86
C SER A 401 -24.18 28.38 -63.64
N GLY A 402 -23.10 28.90 -63.03
CA GLY A 402 -22.46 30.24 -63.25
C GLY A 402 -22.75 31.40 -62.26
N PRO A 403 -21.91 32.47 -62.16
CA PRO A 403 -20.44 32.56 -62.05
C PRO A 403 -19.91 33.39 -60.83
N GLY A 404 -18.76 33.03 -60.25
CA GLY A 404 -17.87 33.86 -59.37
C GLY A 404 -18.35 34.15 -57.93
N PRO A 405 -17.46 34.18 -56.91
CA PRO A 405 -16.22 34.96 -56.88
C PRO A 405 -14.94 34.16 -56.54
N VAL A 406 -13.82 34.73 -56.95
CA VAL A 406 -12.43 34.26 -56.76
C VAL A 406 -12.04 34.36 -55.29
N VAL A 407 -11.54 33.26 -54.71
CA VAL A 407 -10.94 33.22 -53.35
C VAL A 407 -9.44 32.88 -53.50
N PRO A 408 -8.52 33.64 -52.88
CA PRO A 408 -7.07 33.47 -53.06
C PRO A 408 -6.49 32.28 -52.29
N PRO A 409 -5.31 31.75 -52.68
CA PRO A 409 -4.65 30.65 -51.98
C PRO A 409 -4.04 31.06 -50.63
N PRO A 410 -3.83 30.10 -49.70
CA PRO A 410 -3.24 30.35 -48.38
C PRO A 410 -1.75 30.73 -48.45
N PRO A 411 -1.23 31.51 -47.48
CA PRO A 411 0.15 31.98 -47.49
C PRO A 411 1.16 30.85 -47.20
N PRO A 412 2.36 30.90 -47.80
CA PRO A 412 3.44 29.93 -47.54
C PRO A 412 4.15 30.17 -46.19
N PRO A 413 4.83 29.15 -45.64
CA PRO A 413 5.57 29.26 -44.39
C PRO A 413 6.79 30.20 -44.52
N PRO A 414 7.20 30.89 -43.44
CA PRO A 414 8.29 31.86 -43.53
C PRO A 414 9.64 31.17 -43.76
N HIS A 415 10.26 31.50 -44.89
CA HIS A 415 11.65 31.17 -45.22
C HIS A 415 12.61 32.02 -44.38
N MET A 416 13.60 31.36 -43.76
CA MET A 416 14.83 31.99 -43.30
C MET A 416 15.58 32.61 -44.49
N GLY A 417 15.98 33.88 -44.33
CA GLY A 417 16.83 34.63 -45.24
C GLY A 417 17.84 35.50 -44.46
N PRO A 418 18.91 35.98 -45.12
CA PRO A 418 20.28 35.94 -44.59
C PRO A 418 20.67 37.13 -43.70
N GLN A 419 21.46 36.85 -42.64
CA GLN A 419 22.14 37.87 -41.85
C GLN A 419 23.39 38.41 -42.58
N GLN A 420 23.50 39.74 -42.68
CA GLN A 420 24.73 40.47 -42.97
C GLN A 420 24.83 41.75 -42.09
N PRO A 421 26.04 42.31 -41.90
CA PRO A 421 26.55 42.70 -40.57
C PRO A 421 26.63 44.23 -40.31
N VAL A 422 27.29 44.59 -39.17
CA VAL A 422 27.94 45.90 -38.80
C VAL A 422 27.15 46.72 -37.73
N PRO A 423 27.74 47.55 -36.81
CA PRO A 423 29.15 47.92 -36.47
C PRO A 423 29.56 47.86 -34.95
N ALA A 424 30.86 48.00 -34.66
CA ALA A 424 31.41 48.56 -33.39
C ALA A 424 31.80 50.04 -33.62
N PRO A 425 31.85 51.00 -32.64
CA PRO A 425 32.88 51.12 -31.55
C PRO A 425 32.39 52.02 -30.35
N PRO A 426 33.19 52.74 -29.49
CA PRO A 426 34.65 52.77 -29.22
C PRO A 426 35.11 52.75 -27.72
N VAL A 427 36.43 52.67 -27.56
CA VAL A 427 37.26 52.79 -26.34
C VAL A 427 37.24 54.21 -25.72
N ARG A 428 37.29 54.32 -24.38
CA ARG A 428 37.91 55.48 -23.67
C ARG A 428 38.73 55.06 -22.44
N LYS A 429 39.92 55.67 -22.33
CA LYS A 429 40.98 55.42 -21.33
C LYS A 429 40.81 56.22 -20.02
N ALA A 430 41.25 55.58 -18.94
CA ALA A 430 41.97 56.05 -17.74
C ALA A 430 41.60 57.37 -17.02
N LYS A 431 41.31 57.25 -15.71
CA LYS A 431 41.78 58.19 -14.68
C LYS A 431 42.48 57.44 -13.54
N ARG A 432 43.74 57.81 -13.30
CA ARG A 432 44.60 57.43 -12.16
C ARG A 432 44.22 58.27 -10.92
N ARG A 433 44.22 57.65 -9.73
CA ARG A 433 44.83 58.17 -8.48
C ARG A 433 44.91 57.03 -7.43
N ARG A 434 46.12 56.80 -6.88
CA ARG A 434 46.51 55.82 -5.82
C ARG A 434 46.35 56.48 -4.41
N PRO A 435 46.85 55.90 -3.29
CA PRO A 435 46.51 54.66 -2.56
C PRO A 435 46.34 54.88 -1.03
N VAL A 436 45.73 53.96 -0.25
CA VAL A 436 46.04 53.82 1.20
C VAL A 436 46.05 52.33 1.60
N ARG A 437 46.95 52.03 2.55
CA ARG A 437 47.60 50.75 2.88
C ARG A 437 46.82 49.81 3.81
N ARG A 438 47.11 48.50 3.61
CA ARG A 438 47.43 47.43 4.57
C ARG A 438 46.85 47.51 6.00
N ALA A 439 45.96 46.56 6.34
CA ALA A 439 45.82 46.05 7.72
C ALA A 439 45.24 44.62 7.89
N VAL A 440 44.83 43.88 6.83
CA VAL A 440 43.95 42.70 7.06
C VAL A 440 44.58 41.31 6.81
N LEU A 441 45.75 41.20 6.17
CA LEU A 441 46.22 39.88 5.71
C LEU A 441 47.06 39.08 6.74
N ALA A 442 47.57 39.70 7.80
CA ALA A 442 48.41 38.99 8.79
C ALA A 442 47.59 38.27 9.87
N THR A 443 46.39 38.76 10.19
CA THR A 443 45.54 38.25 11.27
C THR A 443 44.87 36.92 10.90
N VAL A 444 44.55 36.72 9.61
CA VAL A 444 43.83 35.53 9.13
C VAL A 444 44.73 34.30 9.11
N VAL A 445 46.02 34.45 8.79
CA VAL A 445 46.96 33.32 8.70
C VAL A 445 47.33 32.79 10.09
N PHE A 446 47.47 33.66 11.10
CA PHE A 446 47.75 33.22 12.47
C PHE A 446 46.53 32.57 13.14
N ALA A 447 45.31 33.02 12.82
CA ALA A 447 44.07 32.40 13.34
C ALA A 447 43.86 30.99 12.77
N LEU A 448 44.19 30.77 11.49
CA LEU A 448 44.02 29.47 10.83
C LEU A 448 45.02 28.42 11.33
N VAL A 449 46.28 28.80 11.58
CA VAL A 449 47.28 27.88 12.15
C VAL A 449 47.00 27.61 13.64
N GLY A 450 46.51 28.60 14.39
CA GLY A 450 46.09 28.42 15.78
C GLY A 450 44.87 27.49 15.93
N CYS A 451 43.88 27.59 15.05
CA CYS A 451 42.72 26.71 15.07
C CYS A 451 43.10 25.27 14.71
N LEU A 452 44.01 25.05 13.77
CA LEU A 452 44.43 23.71 13.34
C LEU A 452 45.22 22.97 14.44
N VAL A 453 46.04 23.68 15.23
CA VAL A 453 46.80 23.08 16.34
C VAL A 453 45.90 22.84 17.57
N ALA A 454 44.89 23.70 17.80
CA ALA A 454 43.93 23.54 18.89
C ALA A 454 42.92 22.39 18.63
N THR A 455 42.48 22.17 17.39
CA THR A 455 41.56 21.06 17.06
C THR A 455 42.24 19.70 17.16
N VAL A 456 43.50 19.58 16.76
CA VAL A 456 44.25 18.30 16.87
C VAL A 456 44.58 17.97 18.34
N THR A 457 44.87 18.97 19.18
CA THR A 457 45.18 18.74 20.60
C THR A 457 43.95 18.61 21.51
N GLN A 458 42.79 19.21 21.14
CA GLN A 458 41.51 18.99 21.82
C GLN A 458 40.86 17.66 21.40
N GLY A 459 40.94 17.31 20.11
CA GLY A 459 40.42 16.04 19.60
C GLY A 459 41.14 14.83 20.18
N THR A 460 42.46 14.91 20.35
CA THR A 460 43.24 13.83 20.99
C THR A 460 42.99 13.72 22.50
N LYS A 461 42.75 14.83 23.21
CA LYS A 461 42.40 14.81 24.64
C LYS A 461 40.95 14.41 24.92
N TRP A 462 40.02 14.72 24.01
CA TRP A 462 38.64 14.24 24.07
C TRP A 462 38.61 12.74 23.79
N LEU A 463 39.28 12.26 22.74
CA LEU A 463 39.36 10.83 22.43
C LEU A 463 40.00 10.01 23.55
N GLN A 464 41.05 10.53 24.21
CA GLN A 464 41.66 9.85 25.36
C GLN A 464 40.71 9.79 26.57
N ARG A 465 39.94 10.85 26.84
CA ARG A 465 38.91 10.86 27.91
C ARG A 465 37.72 9.97 27.58
N THR A 466 37.26 9.92 26.34
CA THR A 466 36.19 9.02 25.93
C THR A 466 36.61 7.56 26.01
N ILE A 467 37.90 7.25 25.78
CA ILE A 467 38.47 5.91 25.98
C ILE A 467 38.63 5.57 27.48
N ASP A 468 38.99 6.55 28.31
CA ASP A 468 39.10 6.37 29.77
C ASP A 468 37.69 6.27 30.43
N ASP A 469 36.72 7.06 29.97
CA ASP A 469 35.31 7.02 30.41
C ASP A 469 34.58 5.75 29.91
N ALA A 470 34.95 5.22 28.74
CA ALA A 470 34.46 3.93 28.23
C ALA A 470 35.02 2.72 29.00
N LYS A 471 36.15 2.87 29.71
CA LYS A 471 36.68 1.83 30.60
C LYS A 471 35.99 1.82 31.96
N ASP A 472 35.55 2.98 32.45
CA ASP A 472 34.93 3.14 33.76
C ASP A 472 33.38 3.05 33.73
N GLY A 473 32.76 3.15 32.54
CA GLY A 473 31.30 3.14 32.33
C GLY A 473 30.67 1.79 31.95
N LEU A 474 31.36 0.67 32.17
CA LEU A 474 30.82 -0.69 32.00
C LEU A 474 29.69 -0.96 33.02
N GLY A 475 28.47 -0.54 32.67
CA GLY A 475 27.29 -0.70 33.53
C GLY A 475 25.97 -0.47 32.80
N SER A 476 25.65 -1.36 31.85
CA SER A 476 24.30 -1.76 31.38
C SER A 476 23.34 -0.70 30.81
N GLY A 477 22.98 -0.82 29.52
CA GLY A 477 21.77 -0.16 28.99
C GLY A 477 21.63 0.09 27.48
N LEU A 478 22.41 -0.55 26.61
CA LEU A 478 22.19 -0.74 25.15
C LEU A 478 23.37 -1.57 24.66
N THR A 479 23.26 -2.89 24.70
CA THR A 479 24.29 -3.75 24.14
C THR A 479 24.05 -3.87 22.64
N LEU A 480 24.66 -2.97 21.86
CA LEU A 480 25.25 -3.43 20.61
C LEU A 480 26.04 -4.69 20.99
N GLY A 481 25.73 -5.83 20.36
CA GLY A 481 26.48 -7.05 20.65
C GLY A 481 27.97 -6.71 20.59
N ASN A 482 28.70 -6.94 21.68
CA ASN A 482 30.13 -6.68 21.79
C ASN A 482 30.99 -7.57 20.86
N GLY A 483 30.37 -8.25 19.89
CA GLY A 483 31.07 -8.98 18.86
C GLY A 483 31.51 -7.99 17.78
N ASP A 484 32.82 -7.99 17.50
CA ASP A 484 33.28 -7.66 16.16
C ASP A 484 32.34 -8.38 15.16
N ALA A 485 31.92 -7.72 14.08
CA ALA A 485 31.10 -8.37 13.03
C ALA A 485 31.89 -9.44 12.22
N GLY A 486 32.80 -10.15 12.89
CA GLY A 486 33.47 -11.38 12.49
C GLY A 486 33.40 -12.52 13.52
N ASP A 487 32.76 -12.36 14.69
CA ASP A 487 32.64 -13.44 15.67
C ASP A 487 31.29 -13.45 16.43
N THR A 488 30.20 -13.67 15.70
CA THR A 488 29.08 -14.39 16.32
C THR A 488 29.63 -15.77 16.69
N GLY A 489 29.77 -16.08 17.98
CA GLY A 489 30.33 -17.35 18.49
C GLY A 489 29.45 -18.56 18.15
N GLY A 490 29.31 -18.84 16.86
CA GLY A 490 28.48 -19.90 16.32
C GLY A 490 29.23 -21.22 16.28
N ASP A 491 28.53 -22.28 16.71
CA ASP A 491 29.01 -23.67 16.64
C ASP A 491 29.05 -24.20 15.18
N GLY A 492 28.52 -23.40 14.26
CA GLY A 492 28.35 -23.71 12.84
C GLY A 492 29.16 -22.86 11.87
N GLU A 493 29.45 -23.40 10.69
CA GLU A 493 30.13 -22.68 9.60
C GLU A 493 29.17 -22.39 8.44
N LEU A 494 29.22 -21.15 7.95
CA LEU A 494 28.49 -20.67 6.78
C LEU A 494 29.50 -20.20 5.74
N THR A 495 29.67 -20.97 4.66
CA THR A 495 30.72 -20.72 3.67
C THR A 495 30.15 -20.21 2.36
N THR A 496 30.66 -19.09 1.85
CA THR A 496 30.30 -18.60 0.51
C THR A 496 30.84 -19.53 -0.57
N VAL A 497 29.95 -20.17 -1.31
CA VAL A 497 30.29 -21.07 -2.43
C VAL A 497 30.11 -20.39 -3.79
N HIS A 498 29.24 -19.39 -3.90
CA HIS A 498 29.12 -18.55 -5.10
C HIS A 498 28.93 -17.08 -4.73
N THR A 499 29.55 -16.20 -5.52
CA THR A 499 29.29 -14.75 -5.53
C THR A 499 29.07 -14.33 -6.97
N VAL A 500 27.84 -13.93 -7.31
CA VAL A 500 27.46 -13.58 -8.68
C VAL A 500 27.02 -12.11 -8.72
N PRO A 501 27.67 -11.24 -9.51
CA PRO A 501 27.16 -9.89 -9.75
C PRO A 501 25.92 -9.99 -10.65
N ALA A 502 24.77 -9.48 -10.19
CA ALA A 502 23.55 -9.43 -11.00
C ALA A 502 23.66 -8.29 -12.03
N ALA A 503 24.12 -8.64 -13.23
CA ALA A 503 24.30 -7.69 -14.32
C ALA A 503 22.94 -7.13 -14.81
N GLY A 504 22.84 -5.80 -14.93
CA GLY A 504 21.63 -5.10 -15.41
C GLY A 504 20.86 -4.39 -14.31
N THR A 505 19.81 -3.66 -14.70
CA THR A 505 18.98 -2.84 -13.80
C THR A 505 17.62 -3.48 -13.46
N GLY A 506 17.32 -4.67 -13.98
CA GLY A 506 16.03 -5.34 -13.77
C GLY A 506 15.88 -6.01 -12.40
N ALA A 507 14.71 -6.58 -12.14
CA ALA A 507 14.41 -7.35 -10.95
C ALA A 507 15.38 -8.54 -10.76
N VAL A 508 15.59 -8.93 -9.49
CA VAL A 508 16.40 -10.09 -9.11
C VAL A 508 15.56 -10.98 -8.20
N GLY A 509 15.70 -12.30 -8.36
CA GLY A 509 15.10 -13.29 -7.47
C GLY A 509 16.05 -14.43 -7.17
N VAL A 510 15.94 -15.03 -5.98
CA VAL A 510 16.66 -16.24 -5.59
C VAL A 510 15.72 -17.31 -5.06
N GLY A 511 16.12 -18.58 -5.18
CA GLY A 511 15.40 -19.73 -4.66
C GLY A 511 16.34 -20.90 -4.38
N VAL A 512 15.96 -21.83 -3.51
CA VAL A 512 16.82 -22.97 -3.16
C VAL A 512 16.00 -24.26 -3.15
N GLY A 513 16.57 -25.34 -3.69
CA GLY A 513 15.96 -26.68 -3.64
C GLY A 513 17.01 -27.79 -3.61
N GLY A 514 16.94 -28.64 -2.58
CA GLY A 514 17.94 -29.67 -2.34
C GLY A 514 19.34 -29.06 -2.16
N ASP A 515 20.31 -29.55 -2.94
CA ASP A 515 21.69 -29.04 -2.99
C ASP A 515 21.92 -28.11 -4.20
N THR A 516 20.90 -27.33 -4.58
CA THR A 516 20.96 -26.40 -5.72
C THR A 516 20.34 -25.07 -5.34
N ALA A 517 21.08 -23.98 -5.58
CA ALA A 517 20.54 -22.62 -5.54
C ALA A 517 20.19 -22.15 -6.96
N TYR A 518 19.15 -21.36 -7.08
CA TYR A 518 18.67 -20.77 -8.32
C TYR A 518 18.65 -19.26 -8.16
N TYR A 519 19.04 -18.54 -9.21
CA TYR A 519 18.84 -17.11 -9.28
C TYR A 519 18.25 -16.70 -10.62
N ALA A 520 17.53 -15.59 -10.63
CA ALA A 520 16.94 -15.00 -11.81
C ALA A 520 17.27 -13.51 -11.86
N VAL A 521 17.71 -13.02 -13.01
CA VAL A 521 17.99 -11.59 -13.24
C VAL A 521 17.23 -11.13 -14.48
N ALA A 522 16.31 -10.20 -14.29
CA ALA A 522 15.62 -9.54 -15.39
C ALA A 522 16.55 -8.55 -16.11
N SER A 523 16.39 -8.52 -17.41
CA SER A 523 17.08 -7.67 -18.37
C SER A 523 16.10 -7.30 -19.47
N THR A 524 16.50 -6.37 -20.34
CA THR A 524 15.65 -5.94 -21.46
C THR A 524 15.17 -7.14 -22.28
N ASN A 525 13.85 -7.31 -22.35
CA ASN A 525 13.10 -8.38 -22.99
C ASN A 525 13.35 -9.82 -22.48
N SER A 526 14.09 -10.04 -21.39
CA SER A 526 14.34 -11.40 -20.90
C SER A 526 14.80 -11.50 -19.44
N THR A 527 14.52 -12.62 -18.81
CA THR A 527 15.01 -13.00 -17.48
C THR A 527 15.94 -14.19 -17.63
N GLU A 528 17.19 -14.06 -17.19
CA GLU A 528 18.13 -15.18 -17.14
C GLU A 528 17.99 -15.91 -15.81
N VAL A 529 17.65 -17.20 -15.84
CA VAL A 529 17.59 -18.11 -14.70
C VAL A 529 18.79 -19.04 -14.73
N VAL A 530 19.44 -19.22 -13.59
CA VAL A 530 20.68 -20.01 -13.49
C VAL A 530 20.62 -20.92 -12.27
N ALA A 531 21.07 -22.17 -12.45
CA ALA A 531 21.17 -23.16 -11.38
C ALA A 531 22.62 -23.35 -10.95
N LEU A 532 22.90 -23.08 -9.68
CA LEU A 532 24.21 -23.16 -9.07
C LEU A 532 24.31 -24.38 -8.15
N PRO A 533 25.33 -25.25 -8.31
CA PRO A 533 25.55 -26.37 -7.40
C PRO A 533 25.96 -25.88 -6.00
N GLY A 534 25.39 -26.48 -4.95
CA GLY A 534 25.75 -26.15 -3.56
C GLY A 534 27.20 -26.46 -3.18
N GLY A 535 27.86 -27.37 -3.91
CA GLY A 535 29.28 -27.67 -3.77
C GLY A 535 30.24 -26.69 -4.44
N GLY A 536 29.75 -25.62 -5.09
CA GLY A 536 30.58 -24.73 -5.91
C GLY A 536 30.83 -25.28 -7.33
N GLY A 537 31.51 -24.48 -8.17
CA GLY A 537 31.85 -24.83 -9.55
C GLY A 537 30.99 -24.13 -10.61
N GLU A 538 31.05 -24.62 -11.85
CA GLU A 538 30.25 -24.05 -12.95
C GLU A 538 28.74 -24.28 -12.74
N PRO A 539 27.88 -23.37 -13.23
CA PRO A 539 26.43 -23.58 -13.16
C PRO A 539 26.02 -24.88 -13.83
N LYS A 540 25.05 -25.58 -13.22
CA LYS A 540 24.44 -26.79 -13.79
C LYS A 540 23.77 -26.49 -15.13
N TRP A 541 23.12 -25.32 -15.22
CA TRP A 541 22.50 -24.82 -16.44
C TRP A 541 22.20 -23.32 -16.33
N ARG A 542 22.00 -22.69 -17.49
CA ARG A 542 21.53 -21.30 -17.65
C ARG A 542 20.38 -21.28 -18.66
N LYS A 543 19.32 -20.56 -18.36
CA LYS A 543 18.13 -20.45 -19.21
C LYS A 543 17.64 -19.01 -19.30
N LYS A 544 17.59 -18.48 -20.52
CA LYS A 544 16.85 -17.23 -20.78
C LYS A 544 15.37 -17.54 -20.99
N VAL A 545 14.52 -16.86 -20.24
CA VAL A 545 13.07 -16.84 -20.35
C VAL A 545 12.68 -15.48 -20.92
N ALA A 546 11.85 -15.44 -21.96
CA ALA A 546 11.39 -14.18 -22.55
C ALA A 546 10.35 -13.52 -21.63
N MET A 547 10.82 -12.91 -20.54
CA MET A 547 10.03 -12.28 -19.48
C MET A 547 10.82 -11.07 -18.94
N GLU A 548 10.23 -9.87 -18.87
CA GLU A 548 10.88 -8.67 -18.31
C GLU A 548 10.03 -8.09 -17.17
N PRO A 549 10.08 -8.69 -15.98
CA PRO A 549 9.28 -8.27 -14.85
C PRO A 549 9.91 -7.15 -14.02
N THR A 550 9.06 -6.41 -13.30
CA THR A 550 9.45 -5.41 -12.29
C THR A 550 9.75 -6.04 -10.93
N GLY A 551 9.21 -7.22 -10.66
CA GLY A 551 9.47 -8.05 -9.48
C GLY A 551 9.63 -9.53 -9.85
N ILE A 552 10.52 -10.26 -9.16
CA ILE A 552 10.71 -11.70 -9.39
C ILE A 552 10.53 -12.46 -8.08
N ARG A 553 9.75 -13.55 -8.14
CA ARG A 553 9.75 -14.61 -7.12
C ARG A 553 10.18 -15.93 -7.75
N LEU A 554 11.17 -16.59 -7.14
CA LEU A 554 11.59 -17.93 -7.49
C LEU A 554 11.15 -18.91 -6.39
N THR A 555 10.37 -19.92 -6.76
CA THR A 555 9.93 -20.98 -5.85
C THR A 555 10.35 -22.33 -6.40
N VAL A 556 11.07 -23.11 -5.60
CA VAL A 556 11.51 -24.46 -6.01
C VAL A 556 10.59 -25.49 -5.37
N VAL A 557 9.93 -26.29 -6.21
CA VAL A 557 8.94 -27.28 -5.77
C VAL A 557 9.33 -28.63 -6.36
N GLY A 558 9.93 -29.49 -5.54
CA GLY A 558 10.44 -30.79 -5.96
C GLY A 558 11.41 -30.70 -7.14
N ASP A 559 11.02 -31.21 -8.31
CA ASP A 559 11.82 -31.24 -9.54
C ASP A 559 11.58 -30.07 -10.50
N VAL A 560 10.86 -29.02 -10.07
CA VAL A 560 10.59 -27.82 -10.87
C VAL A 560 11.00 -26.52 -10.16
N VAL A 561 11.31 -25.52 -10.98
CA VAL A 561 11.56 -24.13 -10.56
C VAL A 561 10.45 -23.26 -11.17
N VAL A 562 9.65 -22.64 -10.31
CA VAL A 562 8.60 -21.69 -10.67
C VAL A 562 9.19 -20.28 -10.62
N LEU A 563 9.14 -19.60 -11.76
CA LEU A 563 9.55 -18.22 -11.94
C LEU A 563 8.30 -17.37 -12.14
N ASP A 564 7.96 -16.59 -11.12
CA ASP A 564 6.89 -15.60 -11.16
C ASP A 564 7.48 -14.22 -11.43
N GLY A 565 6.94 -13.54 -12.44
CA GLY A 565 7.28 -12.17 -12.81
C GLY A 565 6.08 -11.26 -12.63
N GLU A 566 6.29 -10.13 -11.94
CA GLU A 566 5.30 -9.08 -11.75
C GLU A 566 5.42 -8.02 -12.86
N ASP A 567 4.27 -7.50 -13.32
CA ASP A 567 4.15 -6.46 -14.35
C ASP A 567 5.16 -6.62 -15.51
N SER A 568 5.16 -7.78 -16.16
CA SER A 568 6.16 -8.12 -17.16
C SER A 568 5.97 -7.33 -18.45
N ALA A 569 6.96 -6.50 -18.80
CA ALA A 569 6.93 -5.64 -19.99
C ALA A 569 6.81 -6.44 -21.30
N THR A 570 7.43 -7.62 -21.36
CA THR A 570 7.31 -8.54 -22.51
C THR A 570 5.94 -9.20 -22.62
N ASP A 571 5.14 -9.12 -21.57
CA ASP A 571 3.82 -9.75 -21.43
C ASP A 571 2.73 -8.69 -21.30
N GLY A 572 2.91 -7.51 -21.91
CA GLY A 572 1.89 -6.46 -21.91
C GLY A 572 1.71 -5.73 -20.58
N GLY A 573 2.64 -5.90 -19.63
CA GLY A 573 2.52 -5.39 -18.27
C GLY A 573 1.65 -6.28 -17.38
N ASP A 574 1.39 -7.53 -17.77
CA ASP A 574 0.70 -8.51 -16.95
C ASP A 574 1.69 -9.34 -16.10
N ASN A 575 1.19 -9.97 -15.04
CA ASN A 575 1.98 -10.97 -14.34
C ASN A 575 2.19 -12.19 -15.24
N ALA A 576 3.35 -12.81 -15.14
CA ALA A 576 3.71 -13.97 -15.96
C ALA A 576 4.38 -15.04 -15.12
N ARG A 577 4.05 -16.30 -15.40
CA ARG A 577 4.63 -17.47 -14.74
C ARG A 577 5.33 -18.34 -15.76
N ALA A 578 6.58 -18.67 -15.49
CA ALA A 578 7.35 -19.65 -16.24
C ALA A 578 7.77 -20.79 -15.30
N VAL A 579 7.70 -22.03 -15.79
CA VAL A 579 8.18 -23.18 -15.03
C VAL A 579 9.28 -23.89 -15.79
N LEU A 580 10.38 -24.14 -15.08
CA LEU A 580 11.58 -24.80 -15.58
C LEU A 580 11.78 -26.13 -14.87
N ALA A 581 12.31 -27.14 -15.57
CA ALA A 581 12.80 -28.35 -14.93
C ALA A 581 14.05 -28.03 -14.10
N ALA A 582 14.05 -28.43 -12.82
CA ALA A 582 15.14 -28.15 -11.89
C ALA A 582 16.47 -28.80 -12.31
N GLY A 583 16.40 -29.94 -13.01
CA GLY A 583 17.57 -30.75 -13.40
C GLY A 583 18.38 -30.16 -14.56
N ASP A 584 17.72 -29.61 -15.59
CA ASP A 584 18.38 -29.19 -16.84
C ASP A 584 17.98 -27.77 -17.33
N GLY A 585 17.10 -27.08 -16.61
CA GLY A 585 16.64 -25.73 -16.95
C GLY A 585 15.71 -25.68 -18.16
N LYS A 586 15.23 -26.83 -18.64
CA LYS A 586 14.26 -26.88 -19.73
C LYS A 586 13.00 -26.13 -19.31
N GLN A 587 12.65 -25.09 -20.06
CA GLN A 587 11.36 -24.42 -19.87
C GLN A 587 10.25 -25.38 -20.26
N LEU A 588 9.46 -25.77 -19.25
CA LEU A 588 8.33 -26.67 -19.39
C LEU A 588 7.14 -25.92 -20.00
N TRP A 589 6.88 -24.71 -19.49
CA TRP A 589 5.86 -23.80 -20.03
C TRP A 589 6.07 -22.38 -19.51
N LYS A 590 5.42 -21.41 -20.17
CA LYS A 590 5.27 -20.01 -19.73
C LYS A 590 3.89 -19.53 -20.14
N LYS A 591 3.21 -18.78 -19.26
CA LYS A 591 1.91 -18.16 -19.54
C LYS A 591 1.80 -16.80 -18.87
N VAL A 592 1.06 -15.88 -19.50
CA VAL A 592 0.50 -14.71 -18.82
C VAL A 592 -0.53 -15.21 -17.82
N TRP A 593 -0.54 -14.60 -16.64
CA TRP A 593 -1.36 -15.02 -15.52
C TRP A 593 -2.01 -13.78 -14.90
N GLU A 594 -3.30 -13.58 -15.15
CA GLU A 594 -4.03 -12.48 -14.54
C GLU A 594 -4.15 -12.77 -13.02
N ASN A 595 -4.03 -11.76 -12.16
CA ASN A 595 -4.23 -11.82 -10.69
C ASN A 595 -3.69 -13.07 -9.93
N ARG A 596 -2.56 -12.89 -9.25
CA ARG A 596 -1.94 -13.92 -8.42
C ARG A 596 -2.67 -14.11 -7.08
N VAL A 597 -3.31 -15.25 -6.88
CA VAL A 597 -3.74 -15.75 -5.55
C VAL A 597 -3.36 -17.22 -5.44
N ASP A 598 -2.11 -17.48 -5.04
CA ASP A 598 -1.66 -18.85 -4.78
C ASP A 598 -2.36 -19.35 -3.48
N VAL A 599 -2.90 -20.56 -3.44
CA VAL A 599 -3.45 -21.13 -2.19
C VAL A 599 -2.46 -22.11 -1.57
N ALA A 600 -1.96 -23.05 -2.37
CA ALA A 600 -0.96 -24.01 -1.91
C ALA A 600 -0.26 -24.73 -3.07
N TYR A 601 1.03 -25.01 -2.89
CA TYR A 601 1.75 -25.99 -3.70
C TYR A 601 1.55 -27.39 -3.10
N LEU A 602 0.84 -28.25 -3.81
CA LEU A 602 0.59 -29.65 -3.47
C LEU A 602 1.63 -30.55 -4.14
N GLY A 603 2.87 -30.47 -3.64
CA GLY A 603 4.02 -31.14 -4.25
C GLY A 603 4.27 -30.68 -5.69
N THR A 604 4.86 -31.54 -6.52
CA THR A 604 5.22 -31.24 -7.92
C THR A 604 4.05 -31.30 -8.91
N ASP A 605 2.85 -31.57 -8.41
CA ASP A 605 1.72 -32.04 -9.22
C ASP A 605 0.53 -31.08 -9.20
N ALA A 606 0.59 -30.03 -8.39
CA ALA A 606 -0.51 -29.09 -8.22
C ALA A 606 -0.13 -27.76 -7.57
N ILE A 607 -0.55 -26.67 -8.19
CA ILE A 607 -0.90 -25.42 -7.49
C ILE A 607 -2.43 -25.40 -7.45
N VAL A 608 -3.02 -25.18 -6.27
CA VAL A 608 -4.43 -24.78 -6.16
C VAL A 608 -4.44 -23.26 -6.23
N GLU A 609 -5.04 -22.73 -7.28
CA GLU A 609 -5.01 -21.31 -7.60
C GLU A 609 -6.42 -20.85 -7.95
N LEU A 610 -6.65 -19.54 -7.86
CA LEU A 610 -7.96 -18.95 -7.99
C LEU A 610 -8.03 -17.98 -9.18
N GLN A 611 -8.66 -18.34 -10.30
CA GLN A 611 -9.13 -17.32 -11.27
C GLN A 611 -10.02 -17.82 -12.43
N ASP A 612 -11.05 -17.03 -12.75
CA ASP A 612 -11.28 -16.52 -14.12
C ASP A 612 -11.67 -15.04 -14.04
N SER A 613 -11.34 -14.27 -15.07
CA SER A 613 -11.62 -12.84 -15.19
C SER A 613 -13.06 -12.60 -15.69
N HIS A 614 -13.65 -11.48 -15.25
CA HIS A 614 -15.00 -11.00 -15.62
C HIS A 614 -16.18 -11.82 -15.05
N SER A 615 -16.41 -11.75 -13.73
CA SER A 615 -17.65 -12.13 -13.02
C SER A 615 -17.89 -13.61 -12.66
N SER A 616 -16.89 -14.49 -12.77
CA SER A 616 -16.96 -15.85 -12.19
C SER A 616 -15.66 -16.25 -11.52
N HIS A 617 -15.67 -16.37 -10.19
CA HIS A 617 -14.54 -16.90 -9.44
C HIS A 617 -14.34 -18.39 -9.77
N ALA A 618 -13.12 -18.90 -9.70
CA ALA A 618 -12.87 -20.33 -9.94
C ALA A 618 -11.67 -20.82 -9.17
N VAL A 619 -11.75 -22.05 -8.67
CA VAL A 619 -10.64 -22.82 -8.09
C VAL A 619 -10.13 -23.78 -9.14
N LEU A 620 -8.84 -23.78 -9.38
CA LEU A 620 -8.24 -24.67 -10.38
C LEU A 620 -7.00 -25.35 -9.83
N ARG A 621 -6.75 -26.56 -10.32
CA ARG A 621 -5.53 -27.33 -10.05
C ARG A 621 -4.67 -27.37 -11.29
N VAL A 622 -3.43 -26.90 -11.21
CA VAL A 622 -2.50 -26.88 -12.36
C VAL A 622 -1.37 -27.86 -12.14
N ASP A 623 -1.13 -28.72 -13.13
CA ASP A 623 0.05 -29.56 -13.16
C ASP A 623 1.30 -28.73 -13.47
N LEU A 624 2.20 -28.60 -12.51
CA LEU A 624 3.41 -27.79 -12.64
C LEU A 624 4.36 -28.25 -13.76
N ARG A 625 4.32 -29.52 -14.16
CA ARG A 625 5.21 -30.01 -15.23
C ARG A 625 4.69 -29.69 -16.62
N THR A 626 3.37 -29.59 -16.77
CA THR A 626 2.73 -29.44 -18.08
C THR A 626 2.04 -28.09 -18.28
N GLY A 627 1.78 -27.37 -17.19
CA GLY A 627 0.99 -26.13 -17.19
C GLY A 627 -0.47 -26.36 -17.55
N LYS A 628 -0.91 -27.63 -17.56
CA LYS A 628 -2.27 -28.01 -17.87
C LYS A 628 -3.10 -28.00 -16.60
N GLU A 629 -4.27 -27.42 -16.70
CA GLU A 629 -5.32 -27.56 -15.72
C GLU A 629 -5.71 -29.04 -15.62
N LYS A 630 -5.67 -29.60 -14.40
CA LYS A 630 -6.17 -30.94 -14.09
C LYS A 630 -7.68 -30.92 -13.88
N TRP A 631 -8.18 -29.87 -13.23
CA TRP A 631 -9.60 -29.56 -13.10
C TRP A 631 -9.79 -28.09 -12.74
N ARG A 632 -10.98 -27.60 -13.05
CA ARG A 632 -11.51 -26.30 -12.63
C ARG A 632 -12.87 -26.50 -12.03
N ARG A 633 -13.12 -25.75 -10.97
CA ARG A 633 -14.42 -25.60 -10.35
C ARG A 633 -14.76 -24.12 -10.35
N SER A 634 -15.80 -23.74 -11.08
CA SER A 634 -16.40 -22.42 -10.92
C SER A 634 -16.85 -22.26 -9.47
N GLY A 635 -16.36 -21.22 -8.83
CA GLY A 635 -17.07 -20.62 -7.72
C GLY A 635 -18.39 -20.08 -8.25
N GLY A 636 -19.51 -20.33 -7.56
CA GLY A 636 -20.74 -19.62 -7.89
C GLY A 636 -20.60 -18.12 -7.59
N ASP A 637 -21.68 -17.36 -7.74
CA ASP A 637 -21.78 -15.96 -7.26
C ASP A 637 -21.38 -15.83 -5.76
N GLU A 638 -21.41 -16.94 -5.02
CA GLU A 638 -21.18 -17.08 -3.57
C GLU A 638 -19.70 -17.33 -3.17
N VAL A 639 -18.82 -17.55 -4.14
CA VAL A 639 -17.40 -17.82 -3.88
C VAL A 639 -16.63 -16.59 -4.32
N MET A 640 -16.87 -15.45 -3.65
CA MET A 640 -16.07 -14.23 -3.82
C MET A 640 -14.66 -14.47 -3.27
N VAL A 641 -13.71 -14.89 -4.12
CA VAL A 641 -12.34 -15.22 -3.68
C VAL A 641 -11.39 -14.05 -3.91
N LEU A 642 -11.69 -12.95 -3.25
CA LEU A 642 -10.77 -11.81 -3.20
C LEU A 642 -9.61 -12.08 -2.23
N ASP A 643 -9.83 -12.97 -1.24
CA ASP A 643 -8.88 -13.23 -0.16
C ASP A 643 -8.42 -14.70 -0.12
N ALA A 644 -7.10 -14.88 0.03
CA ALA A 644 -6.42 -16.19 0.00
C ALA A 644 -6.90 -17.19 1.07
N HIS A 645 -7.68 -16.71 2.06
CA HIS A 645 -8.09 -17.46 3.23
C HIS A 645 -9.36 -18.29 3.02
N ARG A 646 -10.07 -18.23 1.88
CA ARG A 646 -11.32 -19.01 1.69
C ARG A 646 -11.11 -20.47 1.31
N ILE A 647 -9.90 -20.85 0.94
CA ILE A 647 -9.55 -22.24 0.63
C ILE A 647 -8.24 -22.56 1.32
N GLU A 648 -8.20 -23.66 2.06
CA GLU A 648 -7.02 -24.06 2.81
C GLU A 648 -6.74 -25.56 2.57
N PRO A 649 -5.51 -25.95 2.22
CA PRO A 649 -5.15 -27.36 2.19
C PRO A 649 -5.21 -27.97 3.59
N VAL A 650 -5.54 -29.27 3.68
CA VAL A 650 -5.42 -29.96 4.97
C VAL A 650 -3.95 -30.03 5.35
N GLN A 651 -3.55 -29.38 6.44
CA GLN A 651 -2.16 -29.35 6.87
C GLN A 651 -1.82 -30.55 7.76
N GLN A 652 -0.58 -31.03 7.65
CA GLN A 652 -0.01 -32.11 8.46
C GLN A 652 1.31 -31.69 9.07
N TRP A 653 1.44 -31.90 10.39
CA TRP A 653 2.72 -31.71 11.07
C TRP A 653 3.72 -32.76 10.62
N VAL A 654 4.88 -32.31 10.17
CA VAL A 654 5.94 -33.19 9.70
C VAL A 654 7.24 -33.08 10.48
N GLY A 655 7.36 -32.09 11.38
CA GLY A 655 8.58 -31.84 12.13
C GLY A 655 9.79 -31.63 11.22
N GLU A 656 10.96 -32.14 11.61
CA GLU A 656 12.26 -31.89 10.94
C GLU A 656 12.37 -32.53 9.54
N LYS A 657 11.49 -33.47 9.17
CA LYS A 657 11.70 -34.38 8.03
C LYS A 657 10.67 -34.29 6.91
N GLY A 658 9.68 -33.41 6.99
CA GLY A 658 8.75 -33.23 5.86
C GLY A 658 8.94 -31.90 5.16
N GLY A 659 8.74 -31.94 3.84
CA GLY A 659 8.72 -30.77 2.98
C GLY A 659 7.64 -29.78 3.40
N THR A 660 7.62 -28.61 2.77
CA THR A 660 6.85 -27.47 3.25
C THR A 660 5.63 -27.28 2.35
N VAL A 661 4.53 -26.74 2.90
CA VAL A 661 3.71 -25.83 2.11
C VAL A 661 4.60 -24.61 1.92
N PRO A 662 5.09 -24.30 0.71
CA PRO A 662 5.76 -23.03 0.50
C PRO A 662 4.76 -21.95 0.89
N ALA A 663 5.13 -21.03 1.78
CA ALA A 663 4.30 -19.87 2.01
C ALA A 663 4.11 -19.14 0.66
N LEU A 664 3.06 -18.33 0.59
CA LEU A 664 2.84 -17.39 -0.51
C LEU A 664 4.16 -16.68 -0.85
N GLU A 665 4.94 -16.32 0.16
CA GLU A 665 6.25 -15.70 0.08
C GLU A 665 7.37 -16.74 0.29
N GLY A 666 8.05 -17.12 -0.80
CA GLY A 666 8.93 -18.31 -0.87
C GLY A 666 10.15 -18.38 0.07
N ALA A 667 10.34 -17.43 0.99
CA ALA A 667 11.40 -17.46 2.01
C ALA A 667 10.96 -18.08 3.34
N PHE A 668 9.65 -18.08 3.63
CA PHE A 668 9.12 -18.62 4.87
C PHE A 668 8.38 -19.93 4.62
N SER A 669 8.67 -20.92 5.46
CA SER A 669 8.09 -22.25 5.33
C SER A 669 7.93 -22.90 6.68
N ASP A 670 6.69 -23.26 7.00
CA ASP A 670 6.38 -23.94 8.24
C ASP A 670 6.68 -25.44 8.19
N ALA A 671 6.78 -26.07 9.35
CA ALA A 671 6.87 -27.52 9.56
C ALA A 671 5.54 -28.26 9.26
N PHE A 672 4.71 -27.68 8.39
CA PHE A 672 3.46 -28.26 7.91
C PHE A 672 3.58 -28.59 6.42
N THR A 673 3.10 -29.77 6.04
CA THR A 673 2.84 -30.13 4.64
C THR A 673 1.36 -30.01 4.33
N ALA A 674 1.04 -29.63 3.11
CA ALA A 674 -0.30 -29.78 2.58
C ALA A 674 -0.52 -31.23 2.20
N LYS A 675 -1.59 -31.82 2.72
CA LYS A 675 -2.09 -33.09 2.25
C LYS A 675 -2.56 -32.91 0.81
N THR A 676 -1.92 -33.60 -0.12
CA THR A 676 -2.12 -33.38 -1.57
C THR A 676 -3.46 -33.87 -2.12
N ASP A 677 -4.29 -34.48 -1.27
CA ASP A 677 -5.56 -35.12 -1.64
C ASP A 677 -6.80 -34.36 -1.14
N THR A 678 -6.65 -33.34 -0.29
CA THR A 678 -7.79 -32.70 0.38
C THR A 678 -7.54 -31.22 0.66
N VAL A 679 -8.48 -30.38 0.24
CA VAL A 679 -8.58 -28.96 0.63
C VAL A 679 -9.94 -28.71 1.27
N VAL A 680 -10.07 -27.67 2.09
CA VAL A 680 -11.33 -27.19 2.63
C VAL A 680 -11.63 -25.84 2.02
N GLU A 681 -12.88 -25.61 1.70
CA GLU A 681 -13.40 -24.36 1.18
C GLU A 681 -14.48 -23.83 2.10
N LEU A 682 -14.43 -22.54 2.40
CA LEU A 682 -15.41 -21.83 3.21
C LEU A 682 -16.16 -20.81 2.35
N SER A 683 -17.49 -20.80 2.46
CA SER A 683 -18.36 -19.78 1.88
C SER A 683 -18.80 -18.82 2.99
N ALA A 684 -18.30 -17.59 2.91
CA ALA A 684 -18.49 -16.56 3.94
C ALA A 684 -19.95 -16.17 4.14
N ASP A 685 -20.70 -16.02 3.04
CA ASP A 685 -22.05 -15.42 3.07
C ASP A 685 -23.14 -16.39 3.57
N GLU A 686 -22.83 -17.68 3.68
CA GLU A 686 -23.83 -18.71 4.03
C GLU A 686 -23.47 -19.53 5.29
N GLY A 687 -22.30 -19.29 5.90
CA GLY A 687 -21.80 -20.14 6.98
C GLY A 687 -21.71 -21.62 6.59
N LYS A 688 -21.30 -21.90 5.34
CA LYS A 688 -21.17 -23.25 4.79
C LYS A 688 -19.72 -23.55 4.45
N GLY A 689 -19.32 -24.81 4.63
CA GLY A 689 -18.02 -25.33 4.23
C GLY A 689 -18.14 -26.53 3.32
N ALA A 690 -17.06 -26.83 2.59
CA ALA A 690 -16.90 -28.06 1.81
C ALA A 690 -15.50 -28.65 1.99
N VAL A 691 -15.42 -29.95 2.22
CA VAL A 691 -14.18 -30.74 2.10
C VAL A 691 -14.09 -31.18 0.65
N VAL A 692 -13.05 -30.76 -0.05
CA VAL A 692 -12.88 -30.98 -1.48
C VAL A 692 -11.73 -31.97 -1.70
N ASP A 693 -11.96 -32.96 -2.54
CA ASP A 693 -10.91 -33.82 -3.05
C ASP A 693 -9.99 -33.02 -3.97
N ALA A 694 -8.75 -32.79 -3.55
CA ALA A 694 -7.83 -31.98 -4.33
C ALA A 694 -7.47 -32.62 -5.67
N ALA A 695 -7.59 -33.95 -5.84
CA ALA A 695 -7.27 -34.64 -7.10
C ALA A 695 -8.36 -34.45 -8.16
N THR A 696 -9.62 -34.39 -7.74
CA THR A 696 -10.77 -34.37 -8.65
C THR A 696 -11.55 -33.05 -8.64
N GLY A 697 -11.31 -32.17 -7.65
CA GLY A 697 -12.06 -30.93 -7.44
C GLY A 697 -13.48 -31.17 -6.89
N LYS A 698 -13.85 -32.42 -6.58
CA LYS A 698 -15.19 -32.78 -6.12
C LYS A 698 -15.31 -32.65 -4.60
N ALA A 699 -16.42 -32.10 -4.14
CA ALA A 699 -16.75 -32.10 -2.71
C ALA A 699 -16.90 -33.55 -2.20
N LYS A 700 -16.11 -33.92 -1.21
CA LYS A 700 -16.24 -35.15 -0.40
C LYS A 700 -17.37 -35.03 0.62
N SER A 701 -17.54 -33.84 1.19
CA SER A 701 -18.64 -33.52 2.12
C SER A 701 -18.84 -32.02 2.19
N SER A 702 -20.07 -31.56 2.45
CA SER A 702 -20.38 -30.17 2.77
C SER A 702 -21.23 -30.10 4.04
N GLY A 703 -21.31 -28.93 4.66
CA GLY A 703 -22.12 -28.71 5.86
C GLY A 703 -21.99 -27.29 6.38
N THR A 704 -22.67 -27.01 7.48
CA THR A 704 -22.58 -25.71 8.16
C THR A 704 -21.23 -25.56 8.84
N LEU A 705 -20.55 -24.47 8.53
CA LEU A 705 -19.26 -24.07 9.05
C LEU A 705 -19.33 -22.56 9.35
N PRO A 706 -19.87 -22.17 10.51
CA PRO A 706 -20.12 -20.77 10.84
C PRO A 706 -18.84 -20.16 11.40
N LEU A 707 -17.84 -20.02 10.54
CA LEU A 707 -16.58 -19.35 10.81
C LEU A 707 -16.53 -18.03 10.03
N GLN A 708 -15.81 -17.05 10.56
CA GLN A 708 -15.35 -15.89 9.81
C GLN A 708 -14.50 -16.37 8.63
N ASP A 709 -14.57 -15.67 7.50
CA ASP A 709 -13.94 -16.07 6.25
C ASP A 709 -12.45 -15.76 6.16
N GLU A 710 -11.97 -14.84 7.00
CA GLU A 710 -10.57 -14.44 7.07
C GLU A 710 -9.79 -15.15 8.18
N THR A 711 -10.45 -15.60 9.26
CA THR A 711 -9.79 -16.01 10.49
C THR A 711 -9.96 -17.51 10.80
N TRP A 712 -9.38 -18.36 9.98
CA TRP A 712 -9.44 -19.82 10.14
C TRP A 712 -8.27 -20.57 9.48
N THR A 713 -8.17 -21.87 9.78
CA THR A 713 -7.16 -22.78 9.22
C THR A 713 -7.65 -24.23 9.24
N VAL A 714 -6.93 -25.13 8.56
CA VAL A 714 -7.25 -26.57 8.51
C VAL A 714 -6.08 -27.40 9.02
N TYR A 715 -6.28 -28.04 10.16
CA TYR A 715 -5.22 -28.81 10.81
C TYR A 715 -5.74 -29.91 11.70
N ALA A 716 -4.97 -31.00 11.84
CA ALA A 716 -5.28 -32.15 12.68
C ALA A 716 -6.69 -32.75 12.41
N GLY A 717 -7.14 -32.71 11.14
CA GLY A 717 -8.47 -33.19 10.74
C GLY A 717 -9.63 -32.29 11.18
N LEU A 718 -9.33 -31.03 11.52
CA LEU A 718 -10.30 -30.02 11.93
C LEU A 718 -10.19 -28.79 11.02
N VAL A 719 -11.31 -28.10 10.87
CA VAL A 719 -11.32 -26.68 10.53
C VAL A 719 -11.40 -25.91 11.82
N ILE A 720 -10.50 -24.95 12.03
CA ILE A 720 -10.39 -24.21 13.27
C ILE A 720 -10.38 -22.72 12.94
N GLY A 721 -11.25 -21.93 13.56
CA GLY A 721 -11.32 -20.49 13.30
C GLY A 721 -12.26 -19.78 14.25
N VAL A 722 -12.46 -18.49 14.02
CA VAL A 722 -13.37 -17.65 14.80
C VAL A 722 -14.78 -17.84 14.30
N GLN A 723 -15.75 -18.01 15.20
CA GLN A 723 -17.16 -18.04 14.82
C GLN A 723 -17.59 -16.70 14.25
N ASN A 724 -18.47 -16.75 13.24
CA ASN A 724 -19.06 -15.52 12.70
C ASN A 724 -20.04 -14.86 13.70
N ASP A 725 -20.30 -13.57 13.50
CA ASP A 725 -21.14 -12.77 14.40
C ASP A 725 -22.58 -13.28 14.54
N GLU A 726 -23.08 -14.01 13.55
CA GLU A 726 -24.39 -14.62 13.61
C GLU A 726 -24.49 -15.64 14.76
N VAL A 727 -23.41 -16.40 14.99
CA VAL A 727 -23.34 -17.45 16.01
C VAL A 727 -22.76 -16.93 17.32
N SER A 728 -21.82 -15.98 17.28
CA SER A 728 -21.14 -15.44 18.45
C SER A 728 -21.28 -13.91 18.58
N ARG A 729 -22.51 -13.42 18.74
CA ARG A 729 -22.78 -11.97 18.89
C ARG A 729 -21.99 -11.34 20.05
N GLY A 730 -21.16 -10.36 19.72
CA GLY A 730 -20.52 -9.45 20.68
C GLY A 730 -19.30 -10.02 21.41
N ARG A 731 -18.72 -11.13 20.93
CA ARG A 731 -17.40 -11.62 21.35
C ARG A 731 -16.87 -12.68 20.39
N ASP A 732 -15.56 -12.78 20.28
CA ASP A 732 -14.94 -13.83 19.50
C ASP A 732 -15.01 -15.19 20.22
N VAL A 733 -15.35 -16.22 19.45
CA VAL A 733 -15.38 -17.61 19.91
C VAL A 733 -14.56 -18.44 18.94
N LEU A 734 -13.37 -18.87 19.38
CA LEU A 734 -12.57 -19.82 18.62
C LEU A 734 -13.27 -21.18 18.63
N ALA A 735 -13.49 -21.80 17.48
CA ALA A 735 -14.20 -23.05 17.35
C ALA A 735 -13.50 -23.99 16.38
N ALA A 736 -13.65 -25.29 16.62
CA ALA A 736 -13.20 -26.31 15.68
C ALA A 736 -14.34 -27.22 15.23
N TYR A 737 -14.25 -27.67 13.99
CA TYR A 737 -15.22 -28.52 13.31
C TYR A 737 -14.52 -29.69 12.63
N LYS A 738 -15.05 -30.90 12.76
CA LYS A 738 -14.42 -32.13 12.25
C LYS A 738 -14.53 -32.28 10.74
N LEU A 739 -13.51 -32.89 10.13
CA LEU A 739 -13.57 -33.42 8.77
C LEU A 739 -13.93 -34.93 8.80
N PRO A 740 -15.03 -35.43 8.18
CA PRO A 740 -16.04 -34.75 7.36
C PRO A 740 -17.31 -34.30 8.12
N GLY A 741 -18.10 -33.43 7.48
CA GLY A 741 -19.44 -33.04 7.94
C GLY A 741 -19.50 -31.85 8.91
N PHE A 742 -18.35 -31.24 9.23
CA PHE A 742 -18.23 -30.04 10.05
C PHE A 742 -19.00 -30.13 11.38
N GLY A 743 -19.02 -31.32 11.99
CA GLY A 743 -19.54 -31.47 13.34
C GLY A 743 -18.65 -30.71 14.32
N ARG A 744 -19.21 -29.80 15.11
CA ARG A 744 -18.48 -29.00 16.10
C ARG A 744 -17.72 -29.92 17.06
N ALA A 745 -16.39 -29.80 17.09
CA ALA A 745 -15.50 -30.53 17.96
C ALA A 745 -15.41 -29.86 19.33
N TRP A 746 -15.17 -28.55 19.34
CA TRP A 746 -15.03 -27.74 20.55
C TRP A 746 -15.22 -26.26 20.25
N THR A 747 -15.41 -25.48 21.31
CA THR A 747 -15.46 -24.01 21.29
C THR A 747 -14.68 -23.48 22.50
N LEU A 748 -13.96 -22.40 22.30
CA LEU A 748 -13.23 -21.65 23.30
C LEU A 748 -13.71 -20.19 23.21
N PRO A 749 -14.70 -19.79 24.03
CA PRO A 749 -15.13 -18.40 24.07
C PRO A 749 -14.03 -17.52 24.67
N LEU A 750 -13.71 -16.42 24.01
CA LEU A 750 -12.79 -15.44 24.56
C LEU A 750 -13.52 -14.48 25.53
N PRO A 751 -12.78 -13.87 26.46
CA PRO A 751 -13.28 -12.74 27.26
C PRO A 751 -13.83 -11.61 26.36
N SER A 752 -14.75 -10.81 26.91
CA SER A 752 -15.30 -9.65 26.20
C SER A 752 -14.20 -8.62 25.92
N GLY A 753 -14.26 -7.97 24.76
CA GLY A 753 -13.23 -6.99 24.34
C GLY A 753 -11.93 -7.63 23.83
N GLN A 754 -11.96 -8.93 23.52
CA GLN A 754 -10.85 -9.61 22.86
C GLN A 754 -11.26 -10.04 21.46
N THR A 755 -10.40 -9.76 20.50
CA THR A 755 -10.55 -10.15 19.09
C THR A 755 -9.44 -11.14 18.72
N VAL A 756 -9.74 -12.03 17.79
CA VAL A 756 -8.76 -12.94 17.21
C VAL A 756 -8.37 -12.42 15.84
N GLU A 757 -7.11 -12.02 15.72
CA GLU A 757 -6.60 -11.46 14.46
C GLU A 757 -6.12 -12.54 13.50
N ARG A 758 -5.73 -13.71 14.02
CA ARG A 758 -5.15 -14.79 13.21
C ARG A 758 -5.26 -16.14 13.89
N VAL A 759 -5.49 -17.20 13.12
CA VAL A 759 -5.48 -18.60 13.59
C VAL A 759 -4.62 -19.44 12.67
N LYS A 760 -3.58 -20.08 13.21
CA LYS A 760 -2.65 -20.92 12.43
C LYS A 760 -2.13 -22.09 13.27
N PRO A 761 -1.87 -23.25 12.66
CA PRO A 761 -1.21 -24.34 13.35
C PRO A 761 0.15 -23.91 13.89
N CYS A 762 0.48 -24.34 15.09
CA CYS A 762 1.69 -23.86 15.80
C CYS A 762 2.48 -24.95 16.51
N GLY A 763 2.16 -26.21 16.27
CA GLY A 763 2.91 -27.33 16.80
C GLY A 763 2.18 -28.64 16.59
N GLN A 764 2.79 -29.72 17.08
CA GLN A 764 2.15 -31.04 17.05
C GLN A 764 0.87 -31.03 17.89
N ASN A 765 -0.29 -31.16 17.24
CA ASN A 765 -1.62 -31.06 17.86
C ASN A 765 -1.94 -29.71 18.53
N LEU A 766 -1.29 -28.63 18.10
CA LEU A 766 -1.55 -27.26 18.58
C LEU A 766 -1.96 -26.34 17.43
N VAL A 767 -2.96 -25.51 17.70
CA VAL A 767 -3.32 -24.34 16.89
C VAL A 767 -3.15 -23.11 17.75
N CYS A 768 -2.55 -22.05 17.20
CA CYS A 768 -2.37 -20.80 17.90
C CYS A 768 -3.32 -19.74 17.34
N ALA A 769 -3.76 -18.86 18.23
CA ALA A 769 -4.55 -17.70 17.90
C ALA A 769 -3.85 -16.45 18.44
N ALA A 770 -3.66 -15.44 17.58
CA ALA A 770 -3.32 -14.09 17.99
C ALA A 770 -4.58 -13.48 18.57
N VAL A 771 -4.52 -13.04 19.81
CA VAL A 771 -5.63 -12.44 20.52
C VAL A 771 -5.24 -11.04 20.89
N ASP A 772 -5.94 -10.06 20.33
CA ASP A 772 -5.83 -8.68 20.73
C ASP A 772 -6.82 -8.35 21.84
N ALA A 773 -6.44 -7.44 22.71
CA ALA A 773 -7.24 -6.92 23.82
C ALA A 773 -6.77 -5.49 24.07
N ASP A 774 -7.69 -4.57 24.38
CA ASP A 774 -7.51 -3.09 24.47
C ASP A 774 -6.18 -2.54 25.07
N ASP A 775 -5.37 -3.35 25.78
CA ASP A 775 -4.05 -2.99 26.32
C ASP A 775 -2.96 -4.10 26.22
N GLN A 776 -3.26 -5.31 25.70
CA GLN A 776 -2.34 -6.46 25.68
C GLN A 776 -2.63 -7.46 24.55
N SER A 777 -1.72 -7.53 23.58
CA SER A 777 -1.71 -8.61 22.58
C SER A 777 -1.09 -9.89 23.15
N ARG A 778 -1.67 -11.03 22.81
CA ARG A 778 -1.20 -12.34 23.28
C ARG A 778 -1.44 -13.43 22.24
N THR A 779 -0.51 -14.37 22.18
CA THR A 779 -0.74 -15.64 21.49
C THR A 779 -1.24 -16.68 22.48
N ILE A 780 -2.37 -17.32 22.16
CA ILE A 780 -2.84 -18.52 22.88
C ILE A 780 -2.63 -19.75 22.01
N ALA A 781 -2.12 -20.83 22.59
CA ALA A 781 -2.13 -22.13 21.94
C ALA A 781 -3.26 -22.98 22.48
N VAL A 782 -3.97 -23.64 21.58
CA VAL A 782 -5.12 -24.47 21.87
C VAL A 782 -4.82 -25.88 21.41
N ASN A 783 -5.03 -26.84 22.30
CA ASN A 783 -4.89 -28.25 21.98
C ASN A 783 -6.01 -28.68 21.04
N THR A 784 -5.65 -29.14 19.83
CA THR A 784 -6.63 -29.44 18.77
C THR A 784 -7.59 -30.57 19.15
N ALA A 785 -7.17 -31.52 20.02
CA ALA A 785 -8.03 -32.61 20.44
C ALA A 785 -9.07 -32.21 21.50
N THR A 786 -8.74 -31.25 22.37
CA THR A 786 -9.56 -30.92 23.55
C THR A 786 -10.22 -29.55 23.50
N GLY A 787 -9.72 -28.63 22.66
CA GLY A 787 -10.17 -27.24 22.62
C GLY A 787 -9.78 -26.41 23.85
N LYS A 788 -8.87 -26.93 24.69
CA LYS A 788 -8.37 -26.23 25.87
C LYS A 788 -7.11 -25.45 25.54
N GLU A 789 -6.99 -24.26 26.12
CA GLU A 789 -5.73 -23.50 26.16
C GLU A 789 -4.63 -24.40 26.74
N ALA A 790 -3.61 -24.67 25.93
CA ALA A 790 -2.42 -25.44 26.31
C ALA A 790 -1.40 -24.53 27.01
N TRP A 791 -1.20 -23.33 26.45
CA TRP A 791 -0.37 -22.28 26.99
C TRP A 791 -0.77 -20.94 26.38
N LYS A 792 -0.29 -19.85 26.99
CA LYS A 792 -0.43 -18.50 26.48
C LYS A 792 0.85 -17.72 26.71
N VAL A 793 1.20 -16.86 25.77
CA VAL A 793 2.35 -15.96 25.86
C VAL A 793 1.84 -14.55 25.56
N GLY A 794 2.08 -13.62 26.48
CA GLY A 794 1.81 -12.20 26.24
C GLY A 794 2.99 -11.55 25.54
N VAL A 795 2.72 -10.59 24.67
CA VAL A 795 3.75 -9.78 24.01
C VAL A 795 3.46 -8.32 24.30
N GLU A 796 4.48 -7.56 24.66
CA GLU A 796 4.31 -6.16 25.08
C GLU A 796 4.25 -5.19 23.88
N TRP A 797 4.26 -5.67 22.62
CA TRP A 797 4.80 -4.85 21.52
C TRP A 797 4.23 -5.02 20.10
N SER A 798 3.13 -5.72 19.82
CA SER A 798 2.65 -5.79 18.42
C SER A 798 1.16 -6.12 18.22
N ASP A 799 0.49 -5.29 17.41
CA ASP A 799 -0.85 -5.50 16.84
C ASP A 799 -0.80 -6.45 15.61
N ASP A 800 0.40 -6.68 15.05
CA ASP A 800 0.66 -7.53 13.86
C ASP A 800 1.59 -8.72 14.21
N GLU A 801 1.05 -9.75 14.86
CA GLU A 801 1.82 -10.96 15.22
C GLU A 801 1.90 -11.94 14.04
N ASN A 802 3.10 -12.22 13.51
CA ASN A 802 3.34 -13.39 12.67
C ASN A 802 4.22 -14.42 13.39
N TRP A 803 3.88 -15.69 13.21
CA TRP A 803 4.72 -16.80 13.66
C TRP A 803 4.95 -17.83 12.56
N TYR A 804 6.18 -18.31 12.53
CA TYR A 804 6.61 -19.40 11.66
C TYR A 804 7.07 -20.56 12.50
N VAL A 805 6.61 -21.74 12.13
CA VAL A 805 6.73 -22.91 12.99
C VAL A 805 7.82 -23.81 12.44
N GLY A 806 8.90 -23.92 13.19
CA GLY A 806 9.94 -24.91 12.98
C GLY A 806 9.62 -26.23 13.68
N ALA A 807 10.48 -27.22 13.47
CA ALA A 807 10.24 -28.56 14.01
C ALA A 807 10.33 -28.66 15.54
N ALA A 808 11.12 -27.81 16.18
CA ALA A 808 11.37 -27.83 17.63
C ALA A 808 10.89 -26.56 18.35
N GLY A 809 10.32 -25.60 17.63
CA GLY A 809 9.87 -24.32 18.17
C GLY A 809 9.32 -23.43 17.07
N MET A 810 8.79 -22.28 17.46
CA MET A 810 8.29 -21.24 16.57
C MET A 810 9.14 -19.98 16.73
N VAL A 811 9.32 -19.26 15.64
CA VAL A 811 9.82 -17.89 15.67
C VAL A 811 8.64 -16.94 15.64
N PHE A 812 8.71 -15.93 16.48
CA PHE A 812 7.64 -15.00 16.77
C PHE A 812 8.20 -13.57 16.77
N GLY A 813 7.48 -12.59 16.22
CA GLY A 813 7.85 -11.19 16.38
C GLY A 813 7.08 -10.23 15.49
N ARG A 814 7.62 -9.02 15.35
CA ARG A 814 7.00 -7.94 14.55
C ARG A 814 7.18 -8.25 13.08
N ALA A 815 6.08 -8.37 12.34
CA ALA A 815 6.15 -8.59 10.92
C ALA A 815 5.47 -7.49 10.15
N THR A 816 6.22 -6.85 9.27
CA THR A 816 5.70 -5.90 8.29
C THR A 816 6.16 -6.40 6.93
N PHE A 817 5.23 -6.99 6.16
CA PHE A 817 5.48 -7.47 4.79
C PHE A 817 6.54 -8.58 4.64
N GLY A 818 6.52 -9.59 5.52
CA GLY A 818 7.33 -10.82 5.39
C GLY A 818 8.29 -11.09 6.54
N PRO A 819 9.31 -10.25 6.79
CA PRO A 819 10.35 -10.51 7.78
C PRO A 819 9.86 -10.40 9.23
N VAL A 820 10.46 -11.18 10.13
CA VAL A 820 10.20 -11.13 11.57
C VAL A 820 11.30 -10.34 12.28
N SER A 821 10.99 -9.11 12.63
CA SER A 821 11.85 -8.23 13.42
C SER A 821 11.70 -8.51 14.92
N GLU A 822 12.78 -8.27 15.67
CA GLU A 822 12.87 -8.59 17.10
C GLU A 822 12.45 -10.05 17.42
N PRO A 823 13.00 -11.02 16.67
CA PRO A 823 12.51 -12.39 16.69
C PRO A 823 12.74 -13.03 18.07
N ARG A 824 11.67 -13.56 18.63
CA ARG A 824 11.68 -14.42 19.80
C ARG A 824 11.48 -15.86 19.36
N ILE A 825 12.24 -16.76 19.95
CA ILE A 825 12.03 -18.19 19.79
C ILE A 825 11.14 -18.64 20.94
N LEU A 826 10.04 -19.32 20.63
CA LEU A 826 9.20 -20.00 21.59
C LEU A 826 9.29 -21.51 21.31
N LYS A 827 9.50 -22.31 22.35
CA LYS A 827 9.36 -23.75 22.24
C LYS A 827 7.89 -24.10 22.04
N LEU A 828 7.62 -25.28 21.49
CA LEU A 828 6.24 -25.72 21.23
C LEU A 828 5.38 -25.88 22.50
N ASP A 829 5.99 -25.90 23.68
CA ASP A 829 5.31 -25.91 24.98
C ASP A 829 5.00 -24.49 25.53
N GLY A 830 5.28 -23.44 24.75
CA GLY A 830 5.05 -22.05 25.12
C GLY A 830 6.16 -21.43 25.98
N THR A 831 7.21 -22.18 26.31
CA THR A 831 8.36 -21.63 27.04
C THR A 831 9.29 -20.87 26.11
N GLN A 832 9.92 -19.81 26.62
CA GLN A 832 10.87 -19.03 25.85
C GLN A 832 12.11 -19.88 25.49
N GLY A 833 12.44 -19.88 24.20
CA GLY A 833 13.67 -20.45 23.66
C GLY A 833 14.85 -19.49 23.80
N GLU A 834 15.96 -19.81 23.16
CA GLU A 834 17.12 -18.92 23.14
C GLU A 834 16.81 -17.65 22.34
N GLN A 835 17.41 -16.53 22.75
CA GLN A 835 17.21 -15.24 22.12
C GLN A 835 18.21 -15.09 20.97
N LEU A 836 17.72 -14.68 19.79
CA LEU A 836 18.60 -14.26 18.71
C LEU A 836 19.29 -12.94 19.07
N PRO A 837 20.47 -12.63 18.51
CA PRO A 837 21.17 -11.38 18.80
C PRO A 837 20.25 -10.16 18.69
N ASP A 838 20.41 -9.19 19.59
CA ASP A 838 19.63 -7.96 19.56
C ASP A 838 19.80 -7.24 18.20
N GLY A 839 18.72 -6.66 17.68
CA GLY A 839 18.71 -6.02 16.36
C GLY A 839 18.74 -7.02 15.18
N SER A 840 18.44 -8.30 15.42
CA SER A 840 18.27 -9.29 14.35
C SER A 840 16.88 -9.21 13.71
N THR A 841 16.82 -9.62 12.44
CA THR A 841 15.59 -9.85 11.68
C THR A 841 15.67 -11.22 11.00
N VAL A 842 14.63 -12.02 11.13
CA VAL A 842 14.51 -13.31 10.44
C VAL A 842 13.83 -13.07 9.10
N GLU A 843 14.57 -13.30 8.01
CA GLU A 843 14.07 -13.11 6.63
C GLU A 843 13.65 -14.42 5.97
N ALA A 844 14.04 -15.55 6.53
CA ALA A 844 13.71 -16.86 5.98
C ALA A 844 13.54 -17.90 7.09
N VAL A 845 12.64 -18.86 6.88
CA VAL A 845 12.43 -19.99 7.81
C VAL A 845 12.22 -21.26 7.00
N GLN A 846 13.00 -22.30 7.28
CA GLN A 846 12.77 -23.61 6.69
C GLN A 846 13.32 -24.75 7.54
N GLY A 847 12.49 -25.77 7.79
CA GLY A 847 12.92 -27.00 8.46
C GLY A 847 13.49 -26.77 9.87
N GLY A 848 13.03 -25.71 10.55
CA GLY A 848 13.55 -25.30 11.86
C GLY A 848 14.82 -24.43 11.82
N ARG A 849 15.36 -24.14 10.64
CA ARG A 849 16.43 -23.16 10.42
C ARG A 849 15.84 -21.79 10.14
N LEU A 850 16.52 -20.76 10.60
CA LEU A 850 16.18 -19.35 10.51
C LEU A 850 17.30 -18.67 9.73
N GLY A 851 16.98 -18.02 8.61
CA GLY A 851 17.88 -17.12 7.92
C GLY A 851 17.77 -15.78 8.62
N VAL A 852 18.84 -15.32 9.24
CA VAL A 852 18.85 -14.15 10.10
C VAL A 852 19.81 -13.11 9.54
N GLN A 853 19.34 -11.88 9.43
CA GLN A 853 20.18 -10.72 9.22
C GLN A 853 20.35 -9.95 10.53
N SER A 854 21.52 -9.35 10.73
CA SER A 854 21.81 -8.48 11.87
C SER A 854 22.79 -7.41 11.46
N ALA A 855 22.67 -6.23 12.07
CA ALA A 855 23.62 -5.15 11.92
C ALA A 855 24.63 -5.17 13.09
N GLY A 856 25.91 -5.04 12.77
CA GLY A 856 27.00 -4.88 13.72
C GLY A 856 27.96 -3.77 13.30
N LEU A 857 28.98 -3.53 14.13
CA LEU A 857 30.06 -2.59 13.80
C LEU A 857 31.31 -3.37 13.36
N VAL A 858 31.88 -3.00 12.22
CA VAL A 858 33.21 -3.44 11.76
C VAL A 858 34.05 -2.21 11.56
N ASN A 859 35.15 -2.07 12.31
CA ASN A 859 36.02 -0.88 12.24
C ASN A 859 35.25 0.46 12.38
N SER A 860 34.21 0.48 13.21
CA SER A 860 33.30 1.62 13.43
C SER A 860 32.32 1.94 12.30
N ASP A 861 32.29 1.14 11.23
CA ASP A 861 31.27 1.21 10.17
C ASP A 861 30.16 0.19 10.43
N VAL A 862 28.92 0.55 10.12
CA VAL A 862 27.80 -0.39 10.15
C VAL A 862 28.02 -1.44 9.05
N ALA A 863 28.03 -2.70 9.45
CA ALA A 863 28.07 -3.82 8.54
C ALA A 863 26.90 -4.76 8.84
N TRP A 864 26.21 -5.14 7.78
CA TRP A 864 25.20 -6.18 7.84
C TRP A 864 25.87 -7.53 7.68
N GLN A 865 25.41 -8.47 8.48
CA GLN A 865 25.78 -9.87 8.39
C GLN A 865 24.53 -10.73 8.26
N VAL A 866 24.69 -11.85 7.58
CA VAL A 866 23.70 -12.93 7.52
C VAL A 866 24.26 -14.17 8.19
N PHE A 867 23.43 -14.87 8.95
CA PHE A 867 23.76 -16.16 9.55
C PHE A 867 22.54 -17.07 9.53
N VAL A 868 22.77 -18.36 9.76
CA VAL A 868 21.69 -19.31 9.93
C VAL A 868 21.63 -19.69 11.40
N ALA A 869 20.46 -19.51 12.02
CA ALA A 869 20.16 -20.04 13.34
C ALA A 869 19.20 -21.23 13.23
N ASP A 870 19.00 -21.97 14.32
CA ASP A 870 17.87 -22.88 14.48
C ASP A 870 16.96 -22.44 15.63
N VAL A 871 15.74 -22.98 15.64
CA VAL A 871 14.77 -22.76 16.73
C VAL A 871 15.20 -23.39 18.06
N GLY A 872 16.33 -24.11 18.09
CA GLY A 872 16.96 -24.64 19.29
C GLY A 872 18.00 -23.68 19.90
N GLY A 873 18.35 -22.59 19.21
CA GLY A 873 19.28 -21.56 19.67
C GLY A 873 20.69 -21.63 19.07
N LYS A 874 21.00 -22.66 18.28
CA LYS A 874 22.32 -22.77 17.64
C LYS A 874 22.40 -21.85 16.43
N ALA A 875 23.57 -21.25 16.21
CA ALA A 875 23.80 -20.37 15.08
C ALA A 875 25.13 -20.67 14.38
N THR A 876 25.19 -20.40 13.08
CA THR A 876 26.44 -20.32 12.34
C THR A 876 27.18 -19.01 12.63
N LYS A 877 28.46 -18.96 12.29
CA LYS A 877 29.15 -17.67 12.13
C LYS A 877 28.46 -16.81 11.06
N GLY A 878 28.42 -15.51 11.30
CA GLY A 878 27.91 -14.50 10.38
C GLY A 878 28.82 -14.28 9.18
N VAL A 879 28.20 -14.04 8.02
CA VAL A 879 28.85 -13.63 6.78
C VAL A 879 28.49 -12.19 6.51
N ASN A 880 29.50 -11.32 6.39
CA ASN A 880 29.31 -9.91 6.06
C ASN A 880 28.76 -9.76 4.63
N VAL A 881 27.68 -8.99 4.48
CA VAL A 881 26.98 -8.75 3.21
C VAL A 881 27.00 -7.29 2.75
N GLY A 882 27.70 -6.42 3.48
CA GLY A 882 27.92 -5.01 3.11
C GLY A 882 27.39 -4.01 4.13
N ALA A 883 27.25 -2.75 3.72
CA ALA A 883 26.80 -1.64 4.57
C ALA A 883 25.27 -1.53 4.68
N ASP A 884 24.55 -2.27 3.83
CA ASP A 884 23.09 -2.23 3.71
C ASP A 884 22.50 -3.63 3.95
N PRO A 885 21.24 -3.72 4.43
CA PRO A 885 20.57 -5.00 4.60
C PRO A 885 20.36 -5.70 3.24
N PRO A 886 20.41 -7.05 3.18
CA PRO A 886 20.01 -7.81 2.02
C PRO A 886 18.58 -7.50 1.55
N GLU A 887 18.36 -7.58 0.23
CA GLU A 887 17.06 -7.41 -0.41
C GLU A 887 16.22 -8.69 -0.39
N GLN A 888 16.86 -9.86 -0.40
CA GLN A 888 16.21 -11.17 -0.32
C GLN A 888 17.10 -12.18 0.38
N MET A 889 16.48 -13.12 1.09
CA MET A 889 17.15 -14.28 1.67
C MET A 889 16.23 -15.50 1.60
N VAL A 890 16.76 -16.64 1.16
CA VAL A 890 16.02 -17.89 1.02
C VAL A 890 16.87 -19.05 1.55
N LEU A 891 16.25 -19.92 2.35
CA LEU A 891 16.87 -21.17 2.81
C LEU A 891 16.46 -22.34 1.92
N GLY A 892 17.23 -23.43 1.97
CA GLY A 892 16.85 -24.72 1.38
C GLY A 892 17.92 -25.78 1.55
N GLY A 893 17.54 -26.92 2.14
CA GLY A 893 18.51 -27.96 2.49
C GLY A 893 19.66 -27.37 3.31
N ASP A 894 20.90 -27.57 2.84
CA ASP A 894 22.12 -27.03 3.44
C ASP A 894 22.63 -25.76 2.75
N LEU A 895 21.73 -24.99 2.12
CA LEU A 895 22.07 -23.75 1.41
C LEU A 895 21.22 -22.57 1.89
N MET A 896 21.81 -21.39 1.77
CA MET A 896 21.16 -20.09 1.88
C MET A 896 21.54 -19.23 0.67
N ALA A 897 20.55 -18.66 -0.01
CA ALA A 897 20.77 -17.73 -1.10
C ALA A 897 20.37 -16.32 -0.65
N VAL A 898 21.22 -15.32 -0.95
CA VAL A 898 21.04 -13.94 -0.50
C VAL A 898 21.23 -12.98 -1.67
N VAL A 899 20.35 -11.99 -1.81
CA VAL A 899 20.53 -10.85 -2.71
C VAL A 899 20.94 -9.65 -1.86
N THR A 900 22.13 -9.11 -2.06
CA THR A 900 22.62 -7.94 -1.35
C THR A 900 22.13 -6.65 -2.01
N LYS A 901 22.16 -5.54 -1.26
CA LYS A 901 21.75 -4.21 -1.78
C LYS A 901 22.58 -3.74 -2.98
N ASP A 902 23.86 -4.09 -3.00
CA ASP A 902 24.76 -3.81 -4.13
C ASP A 902 24.60 -4.82 -5.29
N ARG A 903 23.48 -5.55 -5.32
CA ARG A 903 23.05 -6.48 -6.38
C ARG A 903 24.03 -7.64 -6.61
N LYS A 904 24.58 -8.19 -5.52
CA LYS A 904 25.29 -9.47 -5.55
C LYS A 904 24.37 -10.59 -5.09
N ILE A 905 24.45 -11.72 -5.76
CA ILE A 905 23.82 -12.96 -5.33
C ILE A 905 24.89 -13.80 -4.64
N LEU A 906 24.69 -14.06 -3.35
CA LEU A 906 25.52 -14.94 -2.55
C LEU A 906 24.82 -16.29 -2.41
N VAL A 907 25.53 -17.38 -2.67
CA VAL A 907 25.10 -18.72 -2.29
C VAL A 907 26.02 -19.21 -1.19
N LEU A 908 25.44 -19.50 -0.04
CA LEU A 908 26.13 -19.83 1.20
C LEU A 908 25.77 -21.28 1.56
N LYS A 909 26.77 -22.08 1.91
CA LYS A 909 26.60 -23.47 2.34
C LYS A 909 26.67 -23.58 3.86
N ILE A 910 25.72 -24.29 4.43
CA ILE A 910 25.53 -24.54 5.85
C ILE A 910 26.25 -25.85 6.18
N ALA A 911 27.47 -25.79 6.73
CA ALA A 911 28.31 -26.97 6.92
C ALA A 911 28.08 -27.69 8.26
N SER A 912 27.58 -26.98 9.28
CA SER A 912 27.22 -27.56 10.58
C SER A 912 26.21 -26.68 11.33
N LEU A 913 25.07 -27.27 11.68
CA LEU A 913 24.21 -26.86 12.79
C LEU A 913 23.96 -28.17 13.53
N LYS A 914 24.88 -28.57 14.42
CA LYS A 914 24.78 -29.83 15.16
C LYS A 914 24.26 -29.57 16.54
#